data_AF-A0A1S8WLH9-F1
#
_entry.id   AF-A0A1S8WLH9-F1
#
_cell.length_a   1.000
_cell.length_b   1.000
_cell.length_c   1.000
_cell.angle_alpha   90.00
_cell.angle_beta   90.00
_cell.angle_gamma   90.00
#
_symmetry.space_group_name_H-M   'P 1'
#
loop_
_entity.id
_entity.type
_entity.pdbx_description
1 polymer ?
#
loop_
_entity_poly.entity_id
_entity_poly.type
_entity_poly.pdbx_seq_one_letter_code
_entity_poly.pdbx_strand_id
1 'polypeptide(L)'
;MDAIDHPRVYLADAMRKVNALLDINLDEDAPSIQAANCSMLFQNAATERFAKEVERLAHKDQKNFFVNQAYLVTLGKMLKMFAILDEMKNMKASMKNDYSNYKRATQFLQHHDPKAMEESQNVSMFLAKQKIIRDTLKERLNAVDGYEDLLVDIIHNSAQMYDSKMYVLPEEKHTHVVVSTNSTSTLASEKECEVVNLFGDMSVEPFSYVRQTTSFDPSKWPECQGTRASSQGALLLHMPRFREEYTSLTADLAWHTNITSTRLNERSSKENRELYELALRGLQYLSGWSVQVLDTFTWKLAHCASHETNPHCPREAESYEKATKYNYNSDERFAMVEVISMIKSVQAQLLRLETYYSEAIRRSVYRDLQTIVVGQLSGPLSKAQKKKDRINLVRLIYAIQATCADQIIDQLDSDTLHSGGGSTHSKSWSKSATSRFTGSNNNSLTSGSNTALSSVAASMTMESGSGTVTSSSMFDLNKRRVGPSSSQLYLVRTMLELMVDQTSSGKNTMRKDLDATTLTAIEGFLRNSFYWPYLLNFSANVPVVITDYSWLITHLFTTSCSWTENPGFIEYMLYPLDLYNDAADCALNQFHRRFLYEEIEAEASLVLDQLVYKLSDQVFKHYKRYAASILLDKRFRAEAQRSGWREAYPPPKRYAAALLRQRHVQLLGRTVDLNRLVTQRMNTAIHKSLEIAIAKFQGSDLTGIVVWPHWFSFGNTFQELEAAIDCTRLCHRMLSEHLELDDFDALLREANNFVTSPFGKIAVHVFWELTYDVVKNYCYNDATNRPPVSCNRKVVLR
;
A
#
# COMPACT_ATOMS: atom_id res chain seq x y z
N MET A 1 31.10 5.95 26.20
CA MET A 1 31.58 7.23 26.74
C MET A 1 33.05 7.01 27.02
N ASP A 2 34.02 7.24 26.14
CA ASP A 2 34.13 8.17 25.01
C ASP A 2 35.02 7.55 23.91
N ALA A 3 34.41 7.09 22.81
CA ALA A 3 35.13 6.70 21.59
C ALA A 3 34.23 6.87 20.36
N ILE A 4 33.33 7.84 20.43
CA ILE A 4 32.49 8.29 19.33
C ILE A 4 32.88 9.75 19.16
N ASP A 5 33.79 10.05 18.24
CA ASP A 5 33.65 11.30 17.50
C ASP A 5 34.43 11.27 16.18
N HIS A 6 33.66 11.60 15.14
CA HIS A 6 34.07 12.05 13.81
C HIS A 6 34.38 11.02 12.69
N PRO A 7 33.31 10.46 12.07
CA PRO A 7 33.36 9.98 10.67
C PRO A 7 33.61 11.11 9.64
N ARG A 8 33.49 12.39 10.04
CA ARG A 8 33.65 13.55 9.15
C ARG A 8 35.10 13.85 8.74
N VAL A 9 36.09 13.43 9.53
CA VAL A 9 37.50 13.78 9.27
C VAL A 9 38.09 12.90 8.15
N TYR A 10 37.72 11.62 8.09
CA TYR A 10 38.13 10.71 7.01
C TYR A 10 37.45 11.05 5.67
N LEU A 11 36.17 11.44 5.70
CA LEU A 11 35.45 11.90 4.52
C LEU A 11 36.01 13.23 3.99
N ALA A 12 36.39 14.17 4.87
CA ALA A 12 36.96 15.46 4.50
C ALA A 12 38.39 15.37 3.91
N ASP A 13 39.16 14.34 4.29
CA ASP A 13 40.49 14.10 3.71
C ASP A 13 40.42 13.37 2.37
N ALA A 14 39.44 12.47 2.20
CA ALA A 14 39.09 11.88 0.90
C ALA A 14 38.55 12.95 -0.07
N MET A 15 37.64 13.83 0.38
CA MET A 15 37.09 14.92 -0.43
C MET A 15 38.14 15.96 -0.85
N ARG A 16 39.14 16.27 0.00
CA ARG A 16 40.23 17.18 -0.36
C ARG A 16 41.17 16.62 -1.43
N LYS A 17 41.42 15.30 -1.42
CA LYS A 17 42.24 14.62 -2.45
C LYS A 17 41.48 14.46 -3.78
N VAL A 18 40.16 14.33 -3.73
CA VAL A 18 39.29 14.31 -4.93
C VAL A 18 39.18 15.70 -5.56
N ASN A 19 39.08 16.76 -4.76
CA ASN A 19 39.04 18.14 -5.28
C ASN A 19 40.35 18.59 -5.95
N ALA A 20 41.48 17.96 -5.65
CA ALA A 20 42.76 18.24 -6.30
C ALA A 20 42.93 17.54 -7.67
N LEU A 21 41.99 16.67 -8.07
CA LEU A 21 42.00 15.92 -9.34
C LEU A 21 41.06 16.51 -10.41
N LEU A 22 40.40 17.64 -10.12
CA LEU A 22 39.43 18.27 -11.02
C LEU A 22 40.09 19.37 -11.86
N ASP A 23 40.56 18.97 -13.05
CA ASP A 23 40.72 19.90 -14.18
C ASP A 23 40.16 19.31 -15.49
N ILE A 24 39.16 18.42 -15.37
CA ILE A 24 38.29 17.93 -16.46
C ILE A 24 36.88 17.71 -15.89
N ASN A 25 35.85 18.11 -16.64
CA ASN A 25 34.42 17.89 -16.36
C ASN A 25 34.10 16.38 -16.18
N LEU A 26 34.34 15.84 -14.99
CA LEU A 26 33.95 14.49 -14.54
C LEU A 26 32.90 14.54 -13.41
N ASP A 27 32.30 15.71 -13.17
CA ASP A 27 31.36 15.95 -12.06
C ASP A 27 30.11 15.04 -12.11
N GLU A 28 29.69 14.59 -13.30
CA GLU A 28 28.52 13.72 -13.46
C GLU A 28 28.78 12.25 -13.07
N ASP A 29 30.01 11.75 -13.26
CA ASP A 29 30.37 10.34 -13.02
C ASP A 29 30.94 10.08 -11.62
N ALA A 30 31.46 11.11 -10.93
CA ALA A 30 32.09 10.95 -9.61
C ALA A 30 31.20 10.23 -8.56
N PRO A 31 29.89 10.49 -8.45
CA PRO A 31 29.02 9.78 -7.52
C PRO A 31 28.83 8.30 -7.85
N SER A 32 28.78 7.93 -9.14
CA SER A 32 28.58 6.53 -9.57
C SER A 32 29.82 5.67 -9.29
N ILE A 33 31.01 6.25 -9.47
CA ILE A 33 32.30 5.63 -9.15
C ILE A 33 32.45 5.42 -7.64
N GLN A 34 32.14 6.45 -6.83
CA GLN A 34 32.13 6.32 -5.38
C GLN A 34 31.16 5.25 -4.91
N ALA A 35 29.97 5.16 -5.51
CA ALA A 35 29.00 4.12 -5.21
C ALA A 35 29.53 2.71 -5.53
N ALA A 36 30.20 2.51 -6.68
CA ALA A 36 30.80 1.23 -7.05
C ALA A 36 31.88 0.78 -6.05
N ASN A 37 32.77 1.72 -5.66
CA ASN A 37 33.83 1.45 -4.68
C ASN A 37 33.26 1.11 -3.29
N CYS A 38 32.32 1.93 -2.81
CA CYS A 38 31.64 1.72 -1.53
C CYS A 38 30.86 0.40 -1.52
N SER A 39 30.20 0.04 -2.63
CA SER A 39 29.47 -1.22 -2.76
C SER A 39 30.40 -2.43 -2.63
N MET A 40 31.55 -2.42 -3.31
CA MET A 40 32.54 -3.49 -3.20
C MET A 40 33.09 -3.63 -1.77
N LEU A 41 33.43 -2.52 -1.12
CA LEU A 41 33.94 -2.52 0.25
C LEU A 41 32.87 -2.99 1.26
N PHE A 42 31.64 -2.50 1.11
CA PHE A 42 30.51 -2.87 1.95
C PHE A 42 30.22 -4.37 1.86
N GLN A 43 30.09 -4.93 0.66
CA GLN A 43 29.75 -6.36 0.52
C GLN A 43 30.85 -7.26 1.08
N ASN A 44 32.14 -6.89 0.92
CA ASN A 44 33.25 -7.64 1.48
C ASN A 44 33.24 -7.63 3.03
N ALA A 45 32.97 -6.47 3.63
CA ALA A 45 32.85 -6.33 5.08
C ALA A 45 31.60 -7.04 5.62
N ALA A 46 30.48 -6.95 4.91
CA ALA A 46 29.21 -7.57 5.28
C ALA A 46 29.29 -9.10 5.24
N THR A 47 29.85 -9.68 4.18
CA THR A 47 30.07 -11.13 4.07
C THR A 47 31.06 -11.63 5.13
N GLU A 48 32.07 -10.84 5.50
CA GLU A 48 33.03 -11.19 6.57
C GLU A 48 32.34 -11.21 7.92
N ARG A 49 31.57 -10.15 8.21
CA ARG A 49 30.83 -10.02 9.47
C ARG A 49 29.80 -11.13 9.62
N PHE A 50 29.09 -11.47 8.55
CA PHE A 50 28.12 -12.56 8.54
C PHE A 50 28.78 -13.91 8.80
N ALA A 51 29.88 -14.22 8.10
CA ALA A 51 30.61 -15.47 8.31
C ALA A 51 31.14 -15.62 9.73
N LYS A 52 31.69 -14.55 10.34
CA LYS A 52 32.13 -14.54 11.74
C LYS A 52 30.99 -14.78 12.72
N GLU A 53 29.80 -14.26 12.42
CA GLU A 53 28.62 -14.48 13.27
C GLU A 53 28.11 -15.92 13.16
N VAL A 54 28.13 -16.49 11.96
CA VAL A 54 27.82 -17.91 11.73
C VAL A 54 28.84 -18.79 12.46
N GLU A 55 30.13 -18.49 12.36
CA GLU A 55 31.20 -19.19 13.10
C GLU A 55 30.99 -19.14 14.61
N ARG A 56 30.59 -17.97 15.14
CA ARG A 56 30.29 -17.81 16.56
C ARG A 56 29.15 -18.71 17.04
N LEU A 57 28.10 -18.84 16.23
CA LEU A 57 26.89 -19.61 16.57
C LEU A 57 27.01 -21.11 16.27
N ALA A 58 27.79 -21.49 15.26
CA ALA A 58 27.97 -22.88 14.83
C ALA A 58 28.97 -23.68 15.69
N HIS A 59 29.71 -23.01 16.59
CA HIS A 59 30.76 -23.64 17.40
C HIS A 59 30.26 -24.86 18.19
N LYS A 60 31.04 -25.95 18.22
CA LYS A 60 30.65 -27.27 18.78
C LYS A 60 30.16 -27.24 20.23
N ASP A 61 30.70 -26.33 21.04
CA ASP A 61 30.29 -26.11 22.44
C ASP A 61 28.98 -25.31 22.59
N GLN A 62 28.56 -24.60 21.52
CA GLN A 62 27.35 -23.75 21.47
C GLN A 62 26.18 -24.39 20.71
N LYS A 63 26.29 -25.64 20.22
CA LYS A 63 25.17 -26.35 19.55
C LYS A 63 23.90 -26.54 20.39
N ASN A 64 23.95 -26.19 21.69
CA ASN A 64 22.82 -26.21 22.62
C ASN A 64 22.38 -24.80 23.08
N PHE A 65 22.89 -23.73 22.46
CA PHE A 65 22.59 -22.36 22.84
C PHE A 65 21.32 -21.88 22.14
N PHE A 66 20.42 -21.30 22.92
CA PHE A 66 19.18 -20.72 22.39
C PHE A 66 19.49 -19.50 21.53
N VAL A 67 18.96 -19.50 20.30
CA VAL A 67 18.93 -18.33 19.41
C VAL A 67 17.48 -17.91 19.26
N ASN A 68 17.18 -16.65 19.55
CA ASN A 68 15.80 -16.17 19.50
C ASN A 68 15.31 -15.98 18.06
N GLN A 69 13.99 -16.08 17.88
CA GLN A 69 13.35 -16.07 16.57
C GLN A 69 13.66 -14.79 15.78
N ALA A 70 13.65 -13.63 16.45
CA ALA A 70 13.94 -12.34 15.81
C ALA A 70 15.36 -12.27 15.23
N TYR A 71 16.33 -12.95 15.86
CA TYR A 71 17.70 -12.97 15.38
C TYR A 71 17.87 -13.90 14.18
N LEU A 72 17.22 -15.07 14.18
CA LEU A 72 17.16 -15.94 13.01
C LEU A 72 16.55 -15.24 11.80
N VAL A 73 15.46 -14.47 12.00
CA VAL A 73 14.87 -13.64 10.94
C VAL A 73 15.86 -12.58 10.44
N THR A 74 16.65 -11.98 11.33
CA THR A 74 17.67 -10.98 10.96
C THR A 74 18.78 -11.62 10.11
N LEU A 75 19.25 -12.82 10.46
CA LEU A 75 20.21 -13.57 9.65
C LEU A 75 19.62 -13.95 8.28
N GLY A 76 18.34 -14.36 8.23
CA GLY A 76 17.62 -14.59 6.99
C GLY A 76 17.51 -13.34 6.10
N LYS A 77 17.23 -12.17 6.70
CA LYS A 77 17.24 -10.88 5.99
C LYS A 77 18.62 -10.54 5.43
N MET A 78 19.71 -10.87 6.13
CA MET A 78 21.07 -10.70 5.59
C MET A 78 21.32 -11.61 4.38
N LEU A 79 20.85 -12.87 4.40
CA LEU A 79 20.93 -13.76 3.24
C LEU A 79 20.17 -13.19 2.03
N LYS A 80 18.95 -12.69 2.24
CA LYS A 80 18.18 -12.00 1.21
C LYS A 80 18.91 -10.75 0.69
N MET A 81 19.50 -9.95 1.56
CA MET A 81 20.29 -8.76 1.18
C MET A 81 21.45 -9.13 0.25
N PHE A 82 22.19 -10.20 0.52
CA PHE A 82 23.26 -10.65 -0.38
C PHE A 82 22.71 -11.07 -1.74
N ALA A 83 21.57 -11.76 -1.79
CA ALA A 83 20.91 -12.11 -3.05
C ALA A 83 20.46 -10.87 -3.83
N ILE A 84 19.84 -9.88 -3.17
CA ILE A 84 19.43 -8.61 -3.79
C ILE A 84 20.64 -7.89 -4.39
N LEU A 85 21.70 -7.70 -3.61
CA LEU A 85 22.90 -6.96 -4.06
C LEU A 85 23.57 -7.65 -5.25
N ASP A 86 23.62 -8.98 -5.24
CA ASP A 86 24.24 -9.77 -6.30
C ASP A 86 23.41 -9.70 -7.61
N GLU A 87 22.10 -9.87 -7.53
CA GLU A 87 21.21 -9.78 -8.70
C GLU A 87 21.12 -8.34 -9.24
N MET A 88 20.97 -7.33 -8.38
CA MET A 88 20.99 -5.92 -8.80
C MET A 88 22.29 -5.55 -9.52
N LYS A 89 23.43 -5.99 -8.99
CA LYS A 89 24.74 -5.79 -9.63
C LYS A 89 24.76 -6.48 -11.00
N ASN A 90 24.28 -7.71 -11.10
CA ASN A 90 24.32 -8.48 -12.35
C ASN A 90 23.41 -7.88 -13.43
N MET A 91 22.27 -7.30 -13.05
CA MET A 91 21.37 -6.60 -13.98
C MET A 91 21.90 -5.23 -14.42
N LYS A 92 22.66 -4.53 -13.57
CA LYS A 92 23.05 -3.13 -13.81
C LYS A 92 24.30 -3.00 -14.68
N ALA A 93 24.14 -3.24 -15.98
CA ALA A 93 25.21 -3.04 -16.97
C ALA A 93 25.75 -1.59 -17.01
N SER A 94 24.92 -0.59 -16.69
CA SER A 94 25.33 0.82 -16.67
C SER A 94 26.49 1.07 -15.71
N MET A 95 26.43 0.53 -14.48
CA MET A 95 27.49 0.70 -13.48
C MET A 95 28.85 0.18 -13.98
N LYS A 96 28.85 -0.96 -14.70
CA LYS A 96 30.05 -1.51 -15.31
C LYS A 96 30.57 -0.61 -16.45
N ASN A 97 29.67 -0.07 -17.26
CA ASN A 97 30.03 0.79 -18.39
C ASN A 97 30.56 2.14 -17.93
N ASP A 98 29.90 2.78 -16.98
CA ASP A 98 30.29 4.08 -16.41
C ASP A 98 31.67 3.98 -15.75
N TYR A 99 31.89 2.94 -14.94
CA TYR A 99 33.21 2.69 -14.33
C TYR A 99 34.29 2.39 -15.37
N SER A 100 33.95 1.70 -16.46
CA SER A 100 34.89 1.43 -17.56
C SER A 100 35.24 2.72 -18.33
N ASN A 101 34.30 3.65 -18.48
CA ASN A 101 34.54 4.98 -19.05
C ASN A 101 35.49 5.79 -18.16
N TYR A 102 35.20 5.82 -16.85
CA TYR A 102 36.06 6.46 -15.86
C TYR A 102 37.48 5.90 -15.86
N LYS A 103 37.63 4.57 -15.84
CA LYS A 103 38.93 3.90 -15.87
C LYS A 103 39.72 4.28 -17.12
N ARG A 104 39.08 4.33 -18.29
CA ARG A 104 39.72 4.78 -19.53
C ARG A 104 40.16 6.24 -19.43
N ALA A 105 39.27 7.15 -18.99
CA ALA A 105 39.58 8.56 -18.85
C ALA A 105 40.74 8.82 -17.88
N THR A 106 40.71 8.20 -16.70
CA THR A 106 41.77 8.37 -15.68
C THR A 106 43.12 7.80 -16.10
N GLN A 107 43.15 6.70 -16.84
CA GLN A 107 44.39 6.16 -17.42
C GLN A 107 45.08 7.12 -18.39
N PHE A 108 44.32 8.02 -19.05
CA PHE A 108 44.90 9.08 -19.89
C PHE A 108 45.41 10.28 -19.09
N LEU A 109 44.99 10.46 -17.84
CA LEU A 109 45.15 11.70 -17.08
C LEU A 109 46.11 11.59 -15.88
N GLN A 110 46.23 10.43 -15.25
CA GLN A 110 46.97 10.29 -13.99
C GLN A 110 48.40 9.74 -14.16
N HIS A 111 49.31 10.26 -13.31
CA HIS A 111 50.60 9.63 -12.99
C HIS A 111 50.40 8.43 -12.07
N HIS A 112 51.21 7.38 -12.32
CA HIS A 112 51.13 6.04 -11.71
C HIS A 112 51.20 6.01 -10.16
N ASP A 113 50.07 6.07 -9.47
CA ASP A 113 49.96 5.56 -8.09
C ASP A 113 49.65 4.06 -8.12
N PRO A 114 50.56 3.18 -7.68
CA PRO A 114 50.36 1.73 -7.71
C PRO A 114 49.18 1.26 -6.85
N LYS A 115 48.87 1.94 -5.73
CA LYS A 115 47.75 1.55 -4.87
C LYS A 115 46.40 1.86 -5.50
N ALA A 116 46.25 3.06 -6.06
CA ALA A 116 45.04 3.45 -6.77
C ALA A 116 44.80 2.55 -8.00
N MET A 117 45.86 2.10 -8.66
CA MET A 117 45.76 1.19 -9.80
C MET A 117 45.31 -0.23 -9.39
N GLU A 118 45.77 -0.73 -8.25
CA GLU A 118 45.33 -2.00 -7.67
C GLU A 118 43.85 -1.95 -7.24
N GLU A 119 43.45 -0.91 -6.51
CA GLU A 119 42.05 -0.68 -6.12
C GLU A 119 41.15 -0.58 -7.35
N SER A 120 41.59 0.15 -8.38
CA SER A 120 40.85 0.30 -9.62
C SER A 120 40.66 -1.04 -10.35
N GLN A 121 41.68 -1.91 -10.32
CA GLN A 121 41.63 -3.23 -10.91
C GLN A 121 40.71 -4.17 -10.14
N ASN A 122 40.70 -4.11 -8.81
CA ASN A 122 39.82 -4.91 -7.95
C ASN A 122 38.33 -4.59 -8.22
N VAL A 123 37.99 -3.31 -8.31
CA VAL A 123 36.61 -2.87 -8.62
C VAL A 123 36.21 -3.30 -10.02
N SER A 124 37.13 -3.18 -11.00
CA SER A 124 36.89 -3.65 -12.37
C SER A 124 36.61 -5.16 -12.42
N MET A 125 37.32 -5.95 -11.63
CA MET A 125 37.12 -7.40 -11.53
C MET A 125 35.79 -7.73 -10.85
N PHE A 126 35.46 -7.01 -9.78
CA PHE A 126 34.19 -7.15 -9.07
C PHE A 126 33.00 -6.88 -9.99
N LEU A 127 33.00 -5.77 -10.74
CA LEU A 127 31.92 -5.43 -11.67
C LEU A 127 31.82 -6.41 -12.85
N ALA A 128 32.94 -7.00 -13.28
CA ALA A 128 32.97 -7.93 -14.40
C ALA A 128 32.48 -9.33 -14.08
N LYS A 129 32.78 -9.88 -12.89
CA LYS A 129 32.41 -11.24 -12.50
C LYS A 129 30.93 -11.33 -12.10
N GLN A 130 30.16 -12.18 -12.78
CA GLN A 130 28.79 -12.49 -12.37
C GLN A 130 28.79 -13.30 -11.07
N LYS A 131 27.76 -13.11 -10.24
CA LYS A 131 27.52 -13.87 -8.99
C LYS A 131 28.63 -13.81 -7.93
N ILE A 132 29.53 -12.82 -8.01
CA ILE A 132 30.72 -12.73 -7.16
C ILE A 132 30.39 -12.64 -5.66
N ILE A 133 29.29 -11.98 -5.27
CA ILE A 133 28.93 -11.84 -3.85
C ILE A 133 28.51 -13.19 -3.28
N ARG A 134 27.71 -13.94 -4.05
CA ARG A 134 27.26 -15.29 -3.69
C ARG A 134 28.42 -16.27 -3.60
N ASP A 135 29.32 -16.25 -4.57
CA ASP A 135 30.48 -17.14 -4.59
C ASP A 135 31.41 -16.85 -3.40
N THR A 136 31.67 -15.57 -3.12
CA THR A 136 32.46 -15.13 -1.95
C THR A 136 31.81 -15.56 -0.63
N LEU A 137 30.49 -15.41 -0.52
CA LEU A 137 29.75 -15.85 0.67
C LEU A 137 29.83 -17.38 0.84
N LYS A 138 29.66 -18.14 -0.24
CA LYS A 138 29.75 -19.60 -0.24
C LYS A 138 31.13 -20.09 0.18
N GLU A 139 32.20 -19.51 -0.35
CA GLU A 139 33.58 -19.83 0.03
C GLU A 139 33.81 -19.60 1.54
N ARG A 140 33.31 -18.48 2.08
CA ARG A 140 33.47 -18.15 3.50
C ARG A 140 32.64 -19.04 4.41
N LEU A 141 31.41 -19.40 4.03
CA LEU A 141 30.56 -20.30 4.82
C LEU A 141 31.10 -21.73 4.82
N ASN A 142 31.60 -22.22 3.69
CA ASN A 142 32.21 -23.55 3.60
C ASN A 142 33.46 -23.70 4.49
N ALA A 143 34.10 -22.59 4.87
CA ALA A 143 35.23 -22.58 5.79
C ALA A 143 34.83 -22.71 7.27
N VAL A 144 33.54 -22.57 7.60
CA VAL A 144 33.03 -22.61 8.97
C VAL A 144 32.47 -24.00 9.28
N ASP A 145 33.05 -24.70 10.26
CA ASP A 145 32.52 -26.00 10.70
C ASP A 145 31.10 -25.88 11.29
N GLY A 146 30.13 -26.62 10.73
CA GLY A 146 28.77 -26.69 11.27
C GLY A 146 27.82 -25.56 10.85
N TYR A 147 28.17 -24.76 9.83
CA TYR A 147 27.31 -23.70 9.31
C TYR A 147 25.94 -24.21 8.81
N GLU A 148 25.88 -25.46 8.31
CA GLU A 148 24.66 -26.06 7.77
C GLU A 148 23.56 -26.20 8.82
N ASP A 149 23.90 -26.58 10.06
CA ASP A 149 22.95 -26.73 11.15
C ASP A 149 22.22 -25.40 11.44
N LEU A 150 22.97 -24.29 11.50
CA LEU A 150 22.41 -22.95 11.72
C LEU A 150 21.56 -22.49 10.53
N LEU A 151 21.97 -22.79 9.29
CA LEU A 151 21.16 -22.47 8.12
C LEU A 151 19.83 -23.23 8.14
N VAL A 152 19.83 -24.50 8.55
CA VAL A 152 18.60 -25.29 8.73
C VAL A 152 17.67 -24.63 9.77
N ASP A 153 18.20 -24.13 10.89
CA ASP A 153 17.39 -23.42 11.90
C ASP A 153 16.77 -22.13 11.34
N ILE A 154 17.54 -21.33 10.58
CA ILE A 154 17.05 -20.11 9.93
C ILE A 154 15.92 -20.43 8.93
N ILE A 155 16.11 -21.48 8.14
CA ILE A 155 15.14 -21.93 7.15
C ILE A 155 13.87 -22.45 7.82
N HIS A 156 14.00 -23.32 8.82
CA HIS A 156 12.88 -23.88 9.55
C HIS A 156 12.04 -22.79 10.23
N ASN A 157 12.69 -21.82 10.87
CA ASN A 157 12.02 -20.67 11.46
C ASN A 157 11.25 -19.85 10.41
N SER A 158 11.85 -19.61 9.24
CA SER A 158 11.20 -18.86 8.16
C SER A 158 9.99 -19.61 7.58
N ALA A 159 10.10 -20.93 7.39
CA ALA A 159 9.00 -21.78 6.95
C ALA A 159 7.85 -21.78 7.97
N GLN A 160 8.15 -21.93 9.27
CA GLN A 160 7.15 -21.88 10.34
C GLN A 160 6.41 -20.54 10.38
N MET A 161 7.14 -19.42 10.23
CA MET A 161 6.54 -18.08 10.18
C MET A 161 5.65 -17.89 8.96
N TYR A 162 6.05 -18.41 7.79
CA TYR A 162 5.25 -18.38 6.58
C TYR A 162 3.94 -19.17 6.73
N ASP A 163 4.03 -20.43 7.17
CA ASP A 163 2.87 -21.32 7.34
C ASP A 163 1.89 -20.80 8.41
N SER A 164 2.43 -20.18 9.47
CA SER A 164 1.63 -19.57 10.54
C SER A 164 1.08 -18.18 10.19
N LYS A 165 1.37 -17.66 8.98
CA LYS A 165 1.01 -16.30 8.53
C LYS A 165 1.49 -15.19 9.47
N MET A 166 2.71 -15.34 9.99
CA MET A 166 3.35 -14.40 10.90
C MET A 166 4.16 -13.37 10.12
N TYR A 167 3.46 -12.54 9.34
CA TYR A 167 4.01 -11.42 8.59
C TYR A 167 2.93 -10.34 8.46
N VAL A 168 3.34 -9.08 8.31
CA VAL A 168 2.41 -7.95 8.08
C VAL A 168 2.71 -7.27 6.76
N LEU A 169 3.97 -7.08 6.42
CA LEU A 169 4.35 -6.43 5.16
C LEU A 169 4.52 -7.47 4.05
N PRO A 170 4.16 -7.15 2.79
CA PRO A 170 4.42 -8.04 1.66
C PRO A 170 5.88 -8.46 1.54
N GLU A 171 6.80 -7.52 1.82
CA GLU A 171 8.23 -7.78 1.80
C GLU A 171 8.68 -8.84 2.83
N GLU A 172 8.01 -8.92 3.98
CA GLU A 172 8.30 -9.91 5.03
C GLU A 172 7.88 -11.30 4.56
N LYS A 173 6.68 -11.44 3.99
CA LYS A 173 6.22 -12.69 3.37
C LYS A 173 7.24 -13.18 2.33
N HIS A 174 7.61 -12.29 1.41
CA HIS A 174 8.55 -12.57 0.33
C HIS A 174 9.94 -12.94 0.86
N THR A 175 10.38 -12.32 1.95
CA THR A 175 11.62 -12.69 2.65
C THR A 175 11.56 -14.11 3.18
N HIS A 176 10.46 -14.50 3.83
CA HIS A 176 10.31 -15.86 4.36
C HIS A 176 10.37 -16.90 3.24
N VAL A 177 9.70 -16.66 2.11
CA VAL A 177 9.73 -17.57 0.95
C VAL A 177 11.14 -17.68 0.35
N VAL A 178 11.81 -16.55 0.11
CA VAL A 178 13.18 -16.57 -0.44
C VAL A 178 14.16 -17.31 0.47
N VAL A 179 14.01 -17.18 1.79
CA VAL A 179 14.86 -17.88 2.76
C VAL A 179 14.48 -19.37 2.87
N SER A 180 13.18 -19.71 2.81
CA SER A 180 12.69 -21.08 3.06
C SER A 180 12.98 -22.06 1.92
N THR A 181 13.07 -21.55 0.69
CA THR A 181 13.26 -22.34 -0.55
C THR A 181 14.57 -23.13 -0.64
N ASN A 182 15.42 -23.07 0.39
CA ASN A 182 16.56 -23.96 0.59
C ASN A 182 16.24 -25.24 1.39
N SER A 183 14.99 -25.47 1.83
CA SER A 183 14.59 -26.70 2.57
C SER A 183 13.61 -27.60 1.82
N THR A 184 13.80 -28.91 2.00
CA THR A 184 12.98 -29.98 1.40
C THR A 184 11.65 -30.25 2.12
N SER A 185 11.35 -29.61 3.25
CA SER A 185 10.31 -30.10 4.18
C SER A 185 8.93 -29.44 4.08
N THR A 186 8.77 -28.30 3.41
CA THR A 186 7.50 -27.54 3.34
C THR A 186 7.17 -27.12 1.91
N LEU A 187 6.97 -28.12 1.06
CA LEU A 187 6.86 -27.97 -0.41
C LEU A 187 5.44 -27.68 -0.94
N ALA A 188 4.40 -27.89 -0.13
CA ALA A 188 3.02 -27.73 -0.57
C ALA A 188 2.53 -26.27 -0.51
N SER A 189 2.97 -25.49 0.48
CA SER A 189 2.60 -24.08 0.67
C SER A 189 3.44 -23.12 -0.19
N GLU A 190 4.65 -23.52 -0.59
CA GLU A 190 5.54 -22.73 -1.45
C GLU A 190 5.10 -22.68 -2.92
N LYS A 191 4.33 -23.67 -3.41
CA LYS A 191 3.79 -23.64 -4.78
C LYS A 191 2.68 -22.60 -4.96
N GLU A 192 2.11 -22.09 -3.87
CA GLU A 192 1.19 -20.94 -3.91
C GLU A 192 1.92 -19.63 -4.25
N CYS A 193 3.25 -19.56 -4.11
CA CYS A 193 4.09 -18.38 -4.36
C CYS A 193 5.30 -18.77 -5.22
N GLU A 194 5.08 -18.91 -6.53
CA GLU A 194 6.07 -19.35 -7.51
C GLU A 194 7.14 -18.28 -7.81
N VAL A 195 6.74 -17.01 -7.78
CA VAL A 195 7.60 -15.86 -8.12
C VAL A 195 7.58 -14.86 -6.97
N VAL A 196 8.74 -14.41 -6.52
CA VAL A 196 8.85 -13.47 -5.41
C VAL A 196 9.40 -12.13 -5.88
N ASN A 197 8.91 -11.02 -5.32
CA ASN A 197 9.48 -9.71 -5.56
C ASN A 197 10.78 -9.57 -4.76
N LEU A 198 11.88 -9.30 -5.46
CA LEU A 198 13.19 -9.18 -4.83
C LEU A 198 13.50 -7.72 -4.50
N PHE A 199 13.36 -6.83 -5.49
CA PHE A 199 13.49 -5.38 -5.33
C PHE A 199 12.92 -4.65 -6.55
N GLY A 200 11.97 -3.74 -6.37
CA GLY A 200 11.36 -3.00 -7.48
C GLY A 200 10.66 -3.93 -8.48
N ASP A 201 10.96 -3.83 -9.77
CA ASP A 201 10.47 -4.72 -10.82
C ASP A 201 11.25 -6.05 -10.91
N MET A 202 12.36 -6.18 -10.17
CA MET A 202 13.15 -7.41 -10.16
C MET A 202 12.43 -8.49 -9.35
N SER A 203 12.06 -9.56 -10.04
CA SER A 203 11.47 -10.75 -9.46
C SER A 203 12.42 -11.94 -9.54
N VAL A 204 12.16 -12.96 -8.72
CA VAL A 204 12.92 -14.19 -8.73
C VAL A 204 12.03 -15.40 -8.57
N GLU A 205 12.34 -16.47 -9.29
CA GLU A 205 11.71 -17.78 -9.11
C GLU A 205 12.52 -18.58 -8.09
N PRO A 206 12.04 -18.77 -6.85
CA PRO A 206 12.84 -19.46 -5.85
C PRO A 206 13.15 -20.91 -6.21
N PHE A 207 12.21 -21.59 -6.89
CA PHE A 207 12.43 -22.94 -7.44
C PHE A 207 13.50 -23.00 -8.54
N SER A 208 13.86 -21.88 -9.18
CA SER A 208 14.99 -21.82 -10.10
C SER A 208 16.31 -22.01 -9.36
N TYR A 209 16.43 -21.48 -8.12
CA TYR A 209 17.63 -21.70 -7.31
C TYR A 209 17.80 -23.17 -6.94
N VAL A 210 16.71 -23.84 -6.54
CA VAL A 210 16.71 -25.28 -6.24
C VAL A 210 17.19 -26.10 -7.45
N ARG A 211 16.66 -25.80 -8.64
CA ARG A 211 17.04 -26.46 -9.91
C ARG A 211 18.51 -26.25 -10.30
N GLN A 212 19.13 -25.16 -9.86
CA GLN A 212 20.53 -24.84 -10.12
C GLN A 212 21.50 -25.46 -9.10
N THR A 213 21.00 -26.13 -8.05
CA THR A 213 21.87 -26.77 -7.05
C THR A 213 22.56 -28.03 -7.61
N THR A 214 23.80 -28.28 -7.18
CA THR A 214 24.60 -29.43 -7.62
C THR A 214 24.03 -30.78 -7.18
N SER A 215 23.19 -30.78 -6.15
CA SER A 215 22.53 -31.96 -5.56
C SER A 215 21.06 -32.07 -5.92
N PHE A 216 20.60 -31.35 -6.95
CA PHE A 216 19.20 -31.38 -7.37
C PHE A 216 18.81 -32.77 -7.88
N ASP A 217 17.83 -33.38 -7.21
CA ASP A 217 17.25 -34.66 -7.59
C ASP A 217 15.76 -34.47 -7.86
N PRO A 218 15.30 -34.59 -9.12
CA PRO A 218 13.89 -34.51 -9.50
C PRO A 218 12.94 -35.35 -8.65
N SER A 219 13.39 -36.54 -8.21
CA SER A 219 12.54 -37.47 -7.44
C SER A 219 12.24 -36.98 -6.03
N LYS A 220 13.13 -36.16 -5.46
CA LYS A 220 12.98 -35.55 -4.13
C LYS A 220 12.24 -34.21 -4.18
N TRP A 221 12.09 -33.64 -5.37
CA TRP A 221 11.50 -32.32 -5.61
C TRP A 221 10.39 -32.36 -6.68
N PRO A 222 9.32 -33.16 -6.49
CA PRO A 222 8.27 -33.33 -7.49
C PRO A 222 7.52 -32.02 -7.81
N GLU A 223 7.39 -31.13 -6.84
CA GLU A 223 6.71 -29.85 -7.03
C GLU A 223 7.51 -28.84 -7.86
N CYS A 224 8.84 -28.98 -7.94
CA CYS A 224 9.71 -28.17 -8.82
C CYS A 224 9.55 -28.52 -10.31
N GLN A 225 8.90 -29.64 -10.64
CA GLN A 225 8.63 -30.08 -12.01
C GLN A 225 7.14 -30.05 -12.39
N GLY A 226 6.24 -29.88 -11.42
CA GLY A 226 4.82 -29.98 -11.68
C GLY A 226 4.30 -28.80 -12.50
N THR A 227 3.72 -29.08 -13.66
CA THR A 227 3.06 -28.14 -14.60
C THR A 227 1.78 -27.48 -14.06
N ARG A 228 1.50 -27.61 -12.76
CA ARG A 228 0.29 -27.07 -12.15
C ARG A 228 0.40 -25.55 -12.13
N ALA A 229 -0.50 -24.88 -12.84
CA ALA A 229 -0.58 -23.42 -12.83
C ALA A 229 -0.71 -22.90 -11.40
N SER A 230 0.17 -21.96 -11.02
CA SER A 230 0.12 -21.32 -9.72
C SER A 230 -1.14 -20.47 -9.58
N SER A 231 -1.78 -20.52 -8.41
CA SER A 231 -2.87 -19.59 -8.07
C SER A 231 -2.38 -18.18 -7.73
N GLN A 232 -1.06 -17.96 -7.70
CA GLN A 232 -0.46 -16.67 -7.33
C GLN A 232 -0.97 -15.50 -8.18
N GLY A 233 -1.10 -15.72 -9.50
CA GLY A 233 -1.64 -14.74 -10.44
C GLY A 233 -3.17 -14.64 -10.50
N ALA A 234 -3.90 -15.50 -9.77
CA ALA A 234 -5.35 -15.69 -9.93
C ALA A 234 -6.18 -14.77 -9.01
N LEU A 235 -6.05 -13.45 -9.17
CA LEU A 235 -6.74 -12.46 -8.33
C LEU A 235 -8.26 -12.67 -8.23
N LEU A 236 -8.90 -13.06 -9.34
CA LEU A 236 -10.36 -13.25 -9.42
C LEU A 236 -10.90 -14.30 -8.44
N LEU A 237 -10.09 -15.32 -8.10
CA LEU A 237 -10.48 -16.36 -7.14
C LEU A 237 -10.67 -15.81 -5.71
N HIS A 238 -9.93 -14.75 -5.38
CA HIS A 238 -9.94 -14.16 -4.04
C HIS A 238 -11.00 -13.05 -3.86
N MET A 239 -11.56 -12.53 -4.95
CA MET A 239 -12.50 -11.40 -4.92
C MET A 239 -13.76 -11.62 -4.05
N PRO A 240 -14.42 -12.79 -4.06
CA PRO A 240 -15.59 -13.01 -3.20
C PRO A 240 -15.24 -12.86 -1.71
N ARG A 241 -14.11 -13.44 -1.29
CA ARG A 241 -13.60 -13.32 0.09
C ARG A 241 -13.31 -11.86 0.43
N PHE A 242 -12.58 -11.15 -0.44
CA PHE A 242 -12.22 -9.76 -0.18
C PHE A 242 -13.43 -8.84 -0.05
N ARG A 243 -14.47 -9.04 -0.86
CA ARG A 243 -15.72 -8.26 -0.76
C ARG A 243 -16.45 -8.53 0.55
N GLU A 244 -16.48 -9.77 1.02
CA GLU A 244 -17.09 -10.14 2.31
C GLU A 244 -16.31 -9.53 3.49
N GLU A 245 -14.99 -9.69 3.51
CA GLU A 245 -14.08 -9.10 4.50
C GLU A 245 -14.21 -7.58 4.54
N TYR A 246 -14.23 -6.92 3.37
CA TYR A 246 -14.40 -5.47 3.25
C TYR A 246 -15.76 -5.00 3.77
N THR A 247 -16.85 -5.70 3.40
CA THR A 247 -18.20 -5.35 3.85
C THR A 247 -18.33 -5.47 5.37
N SER A 248 -17.83 -6.57 5.94
CA SER A 248 -17.82 -6.76 7.40
C SER A 248 -16.98 -5.70 8.11
N LEU A 249 -15.75 -5.46 7.64
CA LEU A 249 -14.85 -4.52 8.29
C LEU A 249 -15.37 -3.08 8.22
N THR A 250 -15.84 -2.64 7.05
CA THR A 250 -16.34 -1.26 6.89
C THR A 250 -17.63 -1.00 7.67
N ALA A 251 -18.51 -2.00 7.83
CA ALA A 251 -19.68 -1.90 8.71
C ALA A 251 -19.26 -1.64 10.17
N ASP A 252 -18.30 -2.42 10.67
CA ASP A 252 -17.77 -2.27 12.04
C ASP A 252 -17.07 -0.91 12.21
N LEU A 253 -16.23 -0.49 11.26
CA LEU A 253 -15.54 0.81 11.26
C LEU A 253 -16.53 1.98 11.25
N ALA A 254 -17.59 1.90 10.44
CA ALA A 254 -18.63 2.92 10.39
C ALA A 254 -19.40 3.03 11.72
N TRP A 255 -19.75 1.88 12.32
CA TRP A 255 -20.40 1.85 13.62
C TRP A 255 -19.55 2.51 14.71
N HIS A 256 -18.26 2.17 14.79
CA HIS A 256 -17.34 2.77 15.75
C HIS A 256 -17.07 4.26 15.48
N THR A 257 -17.07 4.71 14.22
CA THR A 257 -16.98 6.14 13.88
C THR A 257 -18.16 6.90 14.50
N ASN A 258 -19.38 6.40 14.33
CA ASN A 258 -20.59 7.08 14.81
C ASN A 258 -20.65 7.14 16.33
N ILE A 259 -20.30 6.05 17.02
CA ILE A 259 -20.23 6.03 18.49
C ILE A 259 -19.20 7.01 19.02
N THR A 260 -18.05 7.07 18.36
CA THR A 260 -16.97 7.95 18.76
C THR A 260 -17.37 9.42 18.66
N SER A 261 -18.15 9.79 17.63
CA SER A 261 -18.65 11.16 17.46
C SER A 261 -19.66 11.62 18.52
N THR A 262 -20.30 10.68 19.23
CA THR A 262 -21.39 10.96 20.19
C THR A 262 -20.99 10.71 21.64
N ARG A 263 -19.78 10.22 21.91
CA ARG A 263 -19.36 9.75 23.24
C ARG A 263 -18.83 10.88 24.13
N LEU A 264 -19.33 10.93 25.37
CA LEU A 264 -18.90 11.85 26.43
C LEU A 264 -18.14 11.17 27.59
N ASN A 265 -18.27 9.85 27.76
CA ASN A 265 -17.71 9.10 28.90
C ASN A 265 -16.41 8.34 28.53
N GLU A 266 -15.60 7.99 29.54
CA GLU A 266 -14.41 7.15 29.36
C GLU A 266 -14.75 5.71 28.92
N ARG A 267 -13.84 5.10 28.15
CA ARG A 267 -14.00 3.73 27.61
C ARG A 267 -13.70 2.66 28.64
N SER A 268 -14.57 1.66 28.74
CA SER A 268 -14.34 0.46 29.54
C SER A 268 -13.20 -0.40 28.97
N SER A 269 -12.67 -1.32 29.79
CA SER A 269 -11.61 -2.23 29.35
C SER A 269 -12.08 -3.19 28.24
N LYS A 270 -13.39 -3.54 28.22
CA LYS A 270 -13.99 -4.38 27.16
C LYS A 270 -14.04 -3.64 25.82
N GLU A 271 -14.49 -2.38 25.82
CA GLU A 271 -14.54 -1.58 24.59
C GLU A 271 -13.14 -1.29 24.04
N ASN A 272 -12.14 -1.09 24.90
CA ASN A 272 -10.74 -0.94 24.46
C ASN A 272 -10.19 -2.24 23.85
N ARG A 273 -10.67 -3.41 24.30
CA ARG A 273 -10.34 -4.70 23.69
C ARG A 273 -10.97 -4.85 22.31
N GLU A 274 -12.25 -4.52 22.18
CA GLU A 274 -12.97 -4.55 20.89
C GLU A 274 -12.29 -3.65 19.85
N LEU A 275 -11.89 -2.43 20.24
CA LEU A 275 -11.15 -1.53 19.35
C LEU A 275 -9.75 -2.03 18.99
N TYR A 276 -9.04 -2.68 19.92
CA TYR A 276 -7.76 -3.32 19.63
C TYR A 276 -7.92 -4.46 18.62
N GLU A 277 -8.92 -5.31 18.80
CA GLU A 277 -9.22 -6.43 17.89
C GLU A 277 -9.63 -5.93 16.52
N LEU A 278 -10.41 -4.85 16.45
CA LEU A 278 -10.78 -4.21 15.18
C LEU A 278 -9.56 -3.61 14.46
N ALA A 279 -8.65 -2.94 15.18
CA ALA A 279 -7.42 -2.40 14.60
C ALA A 279 -6.50 -3.51 14.08
N LEU A 280 -6.36 -4.61 14.84
CA LEU A 280 -5.58 -5.78 14.43
C LEU A 280 -6.19 -6.45 13.19
N ARG A 281 -7.52 -6.65 13.17
CA ARG A 281 -8.23 -7.21 12.01
C ARG A 281 -8.07 -6.32 10.77
N GLY A 282 -8.22 -5.00 10.93
CA GLY A 282 -8.00 -4.03 9.86
C GLY A 282 -6.59 -4.13 9.27
N LEU A 283 -5.57 -4.18 10.13
CA LEU A 283 -4.17 -4.36 9.71
C LEU A 283 -3.94 -5.69 8.97
N GLN A 284 -4.50 -6.78 9.48
CA GLN A 284 -4.37 -8.11 8.86
C GLN A 284 -5.06 -8.19 7.49
N TYR A 285 -6.24 -7.59 7.33
CA TYR A 285 -6.92 -7.54 6.04
C TYR A 285 -6.18 -6.66 5.04
N LEU A 286 -5.73 -5.47 5.44
CA LEU A 286 -4.89 -4.62 4.58
C LEU A 286 -3.62 -5.34 4.12
N SER A 287 -2.96 -6.05 5.04
CA SER A 287 -1.80 -6.89 4.74
C SER A 287 -2.13 -7.97 3.70
N GLY A 288 -3.18 -8.76 3.94
CA GLY A 288 -3.57 -9.84 3.04
C GLY A 288 -3.98 -9.38 1.65
N TRP A 289 -4.69 -8.26 1.55
CA TRP A 289 -5.09 -7.67 0.26
C TRP A 289 -3.88 -7.14 -0.52
N SER A 290 -2.97 -6.44 0.17
CA SER A 290 -1.78 -5.85 -0.46
C SER A 290 -0.77 -6.91 -0.91
N VAL A 291 -0.59 -7.96 -0.11
CA VAL A 291 0.17 -9.16 -0.49
C VAL A 291 -0.37 -9.77 -1.78
N GLN A 292 -1.70 -9.96 -1.88
CA GLN A 292 -2.30 -10.58 -3.06
C GLN A 292 -2.15 -9.70 -4.31
N VAL A 293 -2.27 -8.37 -4.18
CA VAL A 293 -2.04 -7.42 -5.27
C VAL A 293 -0.59 -7.54 -5.77
N LEU A 294 0.38 -7.52 -4.85
CA LEU A 294 1.79 -7.63 -5.19
C LEU A 294 2.15 -8.98 -5.82
N ASP A 295 1.62 -10.07 -5.27
CA ASP A 295 1.83 -11.43 -5.80
C ASP A 295 1.30 -11.56 -7.22
N THR A 296 0.07 -11.06 -7.45
CA THR A 296 -0.55 -11.07 -8.78
C THR A 296 0.31 -10.28 -9.77
N PHE A 297 0.75 -9.09 -9.37
CA PHE A 297 1.61 -8.24 -10.19
C PHE A 297 2.95 -8.91 -10.52
N THR A 298 3.64 -9.40 -9.50
CA THR A 298 4.97 -10.02 -9.62
C THR A 298 4.92 -11.26 -10.50
N TRP A 299 3.89 -12.11 -10.34
CA TRP A 299 3.72 -13.31 -11.14
C TRP A 299 3.49 -12.97 -12.62
N LYS A 300 2.64 -11.97 -12.91
CA LYS A 300 2.38 -11.49 -14.29
C LYS A 300 3.61 -10.84 -14.91
N LEU A 301 4.44 -10.15 -14.12
CA LEU A 301 5.67 -9.54 -14.62
C LEU A 301 6.69 -10.59 -15.10
N ALA A 302 6.80 -11.71 -14.38
CA ALA A 302 7.64 -12.84 -14.79
C ALA A 302 7.05 -13.64 -15.97
N HIS A 303 5.73 -13.75 -16.05
CA HIS A 303 5.04 -14.54 -17.06
C HIS A 303 4.40 -13.65 -18.14
N CYS A 304 5.22 -13.17 -19.09
CA CYS A 304 4.78 -12.29 -20.16
C CYS A 304 3.65 -12.88 -21.03
N ALA A 305 2.71 -12.04 -21.45
CA ALA A 305 1.70 -12.44 -22.41
C ALA A 305 2.32 -12.75 -23.78
N SER A 306 1.86 -13.83 -24.39
CA SER A 306 2.22 -14.21 -25.76
C SER A 306 1.01 -14.06 -26.69
N HIS A 307 1.24 -14.13 -28.00
CA HIS A 307 0.17 -14.08 -29.00
C HIS A 307 -0.78 -15.30 -28.88
N GLU A 308 -0.30 -16.40 -28.31
CA GLU A 308 -1.09 -17.59 -28.02
C GLU A 308 -2.04 -17.37 -26.83
N THR A 309 -1.59 -16.63 -25.81
CA THR A 309 -2.41 -16.34 -24.62
C THR A 309 -3.36 -15.17 -24.82
N ASN A 310 -2.95 -14.16 -25.61
CA ASN A 310 -3.76 -12.99 -25.92
C ASN A 310 -3.65 -12.66 -27.42
N PRO A 311 -4.69 -12.91 -28.23
CA PRO A 311 -4.69 -12.61 -29.66
C PRO A 311 -4.49 -11.13 -30.01
N HIS A 312 -4.73 -10.21 -29.06
CA HIS A 312 -4.50 -8.78 -29.24
C HIS A 312 -3.07 -8.33 -28.94
N CYS A 313 -2.19 -9.23 -28.48
CA CYS A 313 -0.80 -8.94 -28.17
C CYS A 313 0.05 -8.95 -29.46
N PRO A 314 0.65 -7.81 -29.87
CA PRO A 314 1.54 -7.77 -31.03
C PRO A 314 2.79 -8.62 -30.81
N ARG A 315 3.23 -9.35 -31.84
CA ARG A 315 4.46 -10.18 -31.74
C ARG A 315 5.71 -9.35 -31.46
N GLU A 316 5.77 -8.15 -32.02
CA GLU A 316 6.88 -7.19 -31.87
C GLU A 316 6.79 -6.33 -30.60
N ALA A 317 5.73 -6.48 -29.78
CA ALA A 317 5.62 -5.70 -28.55
C ALA A 317 6.81 -5.95 -27.62
N GLU A 318 7.23 -4.90 -26.92
CA GLU A 318 8.30 -4.97 -25.94
C GLU A 318 7.93 -5.93 -24.80
N SER A 319 8.92 -6.60 -24.21
CA SER A 319 8.72 -7.53 -23.10
C SER A 319 7.95 -6.90 -21.94
N TYR A 320 8.24 -5.65 -21.58
CA TYR A 320 7.54 -4.96 -20.51
C TYR A 320 6.06 -4.69 -20.85
N GLU A 321 5.76 -4.34 -22.10
CA GLU A 321 4.38 -4.13 -22.57
C GLU A 321 3.59 -5.46 -22.60
N LYS A 322 4.26 -6.56 -22.98
CA LYS A 322 3.72 -7.92 -22.91
C LYS A 322 3.44 -8.36 -21.48
N ALA A 323 4.29 -7.99 -20.52
CA ALA A 323 4.15 -8.35 -19.12
C ALA A 323 3.05 -7.54 -18.40
N THR A 324 2.82 -6.30 -18.83
CA THR A 324 1.86 -5.38 -18.22
C THR A 324 0.60 -5.24 -19.08
N LYS A 325 0.58 -4.31 -20.03
CA LYS A 325 -0.59 -3.92 -20.83
C LYS A 325 -1.36 -5.10 -21.44
N TYR A 326 -0.67 -6.11 -21.95
CA TYR A 326 -1.32 -7.25 -22.62
C TYR A 326 -1.63 -8.45 -21.71
N ASN A 327 -1.20 -8.42 -20.45
CA ASN A 327 -1.27 -9.58 -19.56
C ASN A 327 -2.47 -9.58 -18.59
N TYR A 328 -3.32 -8.55 -18.68
CA TYR A 328 -4.50 -8.41 -17.84
C TYR A 328 -5.74 -8.27 -18.72
N ASN A 329 -6.72 -9.15 -18.48
CA ASN A 329 -8.04 -9.05 -19.06
C ASN A 329 -8.86 -7.93 -18.37
N SER A 330 -10.02 -7.59 -18.94
CA SER A 330 -10.85 -6.49 -18.41
C SER A 330 -11.33 -6.74 -16.96
N ASP A 331 -11.63 -7.99 -16.62
CA ASP A 331 -12.15 -8.36 -15.30
C ASP A 331 -11.03 -8.33 -14.24
N GLU A 332 -9.82 -8.78 -14.58
CA GLU A 332 -8.62 -8.71 -13.74
C GLU A 332 -8.23 -7.25 -13.47
N ARG A 333 -8.29 -6.38 -14.49
CA ARG A 333 -8.05 -4.93 -14.30
C ARG A 333 -9.10 -4.32 -13.36
N PHE A 334 -10.36 -4.67 -13.54
CA PHE A 334 -11.44 -4.21 -12.66
C PHE A 334 -11.22 -4.68 -11.22
N ALA A 335 -10.94 -5.98 -11.04
CA ALA A 335 -10.67 -6.56 -9.74
C ALA A 335 -9.45 -5.92 -9.06
N MET A 336 -8.40 -5.61 -9.82
CA MET A 336 -7.21 -4.91 -9.30
C MET A 336 -7.59 -3.53 -8.75
N VAL A 337 -8.35 -2.74 -9.51
CA VAL A 337 -8.81 -1.41 -9.07
C VAL A 337 -9.77 -1.51 -7.88
N GLU A 338 -10.66 -2.49 -7.88
CA GLU A 338 -11.57 -2.74 -6.77
C GLU A 338 -10.78 -3.05 -5.48
N VAL A 339 -9.77 -3.92 -5.54
CA VAL A 339 -8.93 -4.24 -4.37
C VAL A 339 -8.14 -3.03 -3.90
N ILE A 340 -7.51 -2.28 -4.81
CA ILE A 340 -6.81 -1.04 -4.45
C ILE A 340 -7.75 -0.04 -3.79
N SER A 341 -8.98 0.11 -4.30
CA SER A 341 -9.97 0.99 -3.70
C SER A 341 -10.40 0.52 -2.30
N MET A 342 -10.55 -0.79 -2.08
CA MET A 342 -10.87 -1.36 -0.76
C MET A 342 -9.75 -1.07 0.24
N ILE A 343 -8.49 -1.29 -0.18
CA ILE A 343 -7.30 -1.02 0.63
C ILE A 343 -7.26 0.47 1.01
N LYS A 344 -7.30 1.38 0.03
CA LYS A 344 -7.23 2.84 0.24
C LYS A 344 -8.39 3.37 1.09
N SER A 345 -9.60 2.86 0.87
CA SER A 345 -10.79 3.20 1.66
C SER A 345 -10.63 2.81 3.12
N VAL A 346 -10.22 1.55 3.39
CA VAL A 346 -10.01 1.07 4.77
C VAL A 346 -8.84 1.80 5.44
N GLN A 347 -7.74 2.02 4.72
CA GLN A 347 -6.61 2.83 5.20
C GLN A 347 -7.08 4.21 5.67
N ALA A 348 -7.84 4.94 4.85
CA ALA A 348 -8.35 6.25 5.19
C ALA A 348 -9.28 6.22 6.43
N GLN A 349 -10.16 5.21 6.53
CA GLN A 349 -11.06 5.06 7.68
C GLN A 349 -10.32 4.73 8.98
N LEU A 350 -9.30 3.85 8.92
CA LEU A 350 -8.47 3.50 10.07
C LEU A 350 -7.65 4.69 10.57
N LEU A 351 -7.03 5.44 9.66
CA LEU A 351 -6.25 6.64 10.00
C LEU A 351 -7.13 7.76 10.58
N ARG A 352 -8.38 7.92 10.11
CA ARG A 352 -9.33 8.88 10.67
C ARG A 352 -9.61 8.65 12.16
N LEU A 353 -9.54 7.41 12.62
CA LEU A 353 -9.78 7.01 14.01
C LEU A 353 -8.48 6.71 14.78
N GLU A 354 -7.32 7.12 14.25
CA GLU A 354 -6.01 6.80 14.81
C GLU A 354 -5.90 7.13 16.30
N THR A 355 -6.37 8.31 16.73
CA THR A 355 -6.26 8.77 18.12
C THR A 355 -6.97 7.81 19.08
N TYR A 356 -8.13 7.29 18.68
CA TYR A 356 -8.93 6.35 19.45
C TYR A 356 -8.30 4.96 19.48
N TYR A 357 -7.82 4.48 18.33
CA TYR A 357 -7.12 3.19 18.25
C TYR A 357 -5.82 3.22 19.06
N SER A 358 -5.04 4.27 18.93
CA SER A 358 -3.75 4.43 19.59
C SER A 358 -3.86 4.33 21.12
N GLU A 359 -4.87 4.94 21.73
CA GLU A 359 -5.11 4.79 23.17
C GLU A 359 -5.62 3.37 23.53
N ALA A 360 -6.57 2.83 22.77
CA ALA A 360 -7.14 1.50 23.04
C ALA A 360 -6.07 0.40 22.93
N ILE A 361 -5.21 0.48 21.92
CA ILE A 361 -4.08 -0.42 21.71
C ILE A 361 -3.13 -0.35 22.89
N ARG A 362 -2.69 0.86 23.30
CA ARG A 362 -1.74 1.00 24.42
C ARG A 362 -2.29 0.43 25.73
N ARG A 363 -3.58 0.62 26.01
CA ARG A 363 -4.24 0.05 27.19
C ARG A 363 -4.33 -1.48 27.12
N SER A 364 -4.76 -2.02 25.99
CA SER A 364 -4.88 -3.48 25.80
C SER A 364 -3.52 -4.18 25.87
N VAL A 365 -2.50 -3.61 25.21
CA VAL A 365 -1.12 -4.10 25.26
C VAL A 365 -0.55 -4.06 26.68
N TYR A 366 -0.73 -2.96 27.40
CA TYR A 366 -0.31 -2.85 28.79
C TYR A 366 -0.95 -3.94 29.67
N ARG A 367 -2.27 -4.11 29.54
CA ARG A 367 -3.02 -5.12 30.30
C ARG A 367 -2.52 -6.53 30.01
N ASP A 368 -2.31 -6.89 28.75
CA ASP A 368 -1.84 -8.22 28.36
C ASP A 368 -0.40 -8.47 28.85
N LEU A 369 0.47 -7.45 28.79
CA LEU A 369 1.83 -7.53 29.33
C LEU A 369 1.84 -7.72 30.85
N GLN A 370 1.07 -6.93 31.60
CA GLN A 370 1.02 -7.10 33.06
C GLN A 370 0.37 -8.44 33.46
N THR A 371 -0.61 -8.91 32.68
CA THR A 371 -1.28 -10.20 32.93
C THR A 371 -0.30 -11.37 32.82
N ILE A 372 0.61 -11.37 31.83
CA ILE A 372 1.63 -12.44 31.73
C ILE A 372 2.71 -12.27 32.80
N VAL A 373 3.27 -11.06 32.95
CA VAL A 373 4.45 -10.80 33.79
C VAL A 373 4.16 -10.97 35.28
N VAL A 374 3.02 -10.44 35.74
CA VAL A 374 2.64 -10.43 37.15
C VAL A 374 1.62 -11.52 37.47
N GLY A 375 0.67 -11.77 36.58
CA GLY A 375 -0.36 -12.79 36.79
C GLY A 375 0.16 -14.21 36.55
N GLN A 376 0.35 -14.57 35.28
CA GLN A 376 0.58 -15.96 34.86
C GLN A 376 1.93 -16.54 35.35
N LEU A 377 2.98 -15.71 35.44
CA LEU A 377 4.30 -16.17 35.91
C LEU A 377 4.42 -16.30 37.44
N SER A 378 3.47 -15.77 38.23
CA SER A 378 3.52 -15.83 39.70
C SER A 378 3.39 -17.26 40.25
N GLY A 379 2.51 -18.07 39.67
CA GLY A 379 2.30 -19.47 40.05
C GLY A 379 3.55 -20.34 39.80
N PRO A 380 4.11 -20.34 38.57
CA PRO A 380 5.38 -20.98 38.26
C PRO A 380 6.53 -20.50 39.16
N LEU A 381 6.62 -19.21 39.46
CA LEU A 381 7.63 -18.65 40.36
C LEU A 381 7.57 -19.27 41.76
N SER A 382 6.37 -19.28 42.38
CA SER A 382 6.18 -19.84 43.72
C SER A 382 6.50 -21.35 43.77
N LYS A 383 6.15 -22.10 42.72
CA LYS A 383 6.49 -23.53 42.61
C LYS A 383 8.00 -23.75 42.40
N ALA A 384 8.65 -22.91 41.58
CA ALA A 384 10.06 -23.02 41.28
C ALA A 384 10.96 -22.65 42.47
N GLN A 385 10.57 -21.65 43.28
CA GLN A 385 11.29 -21.25 44.49
C GLN A 385 11.42 -22.37 45.53
N LYS A 386 10.45 -23.29 45.57
CA LYS A 386 10.45 -24.42 46.53
C LYS A 386 11.49 -25.49 46.21
N LYS A 387 12.09 -25.49 45.01
CA LYS A 387 13.08 -26.50 44.60
C LYS A 387 14.40 -25.86 44.18
N LYS A 388 15.51 -26.32 44.76
CA LYS A 388 16.86 -25.74 44.53
C LYS A 388 17.38 -25.95 43.10
N ASP A 389 16.93 -27.00 42.41
CA ASP A 389 17.29 -27.36 41.03
C ASP A 389 16.68 -26.41 39.98
N ARG A 390 15.66 -25.61 40.34
CA ARG A 390 14.94 -24.68 39.43
C ARG A 390 15.43 -23.24 39.48
N ILE A 391 16.65 -22.99 39.94
CA ILE A 391 17.17 -21.63 40.15
C ILE A 391 17.25 -20.78 38.86
N ASN A 392 17.48 -21.40 37.71
CA ASN A 392 17.53 -20.70 36.42
C ASN A 392 16.16 -20.17 36.02
N LEU A 393 15.11 -20.97 36.20
CA LEU A 393 13.72 -20.55 35.95
C LEU A 393 13.31 -19.40 36.88
N VAL A 394 13.66 -19.49 38.16
CA VAL A 394 13.42 -18.41 39.14
C VAL A 394 14.11 -17.11 38.72
N ARG A 395 15.40 -17.17 38.35
CA ARG A 395 16.16 -15.99 37.89
C ARG A 395 15.56 -15.37 36.63
N LEU A 396 15.12 -16.20 35.68
CA LEU A 396 14.54 -15.72 34.42
C LEU A 396 13.20 -15.02 34.65
N ILE A 397 12.31 -15.60 35.48
CA ILE A 397 11.03 -14.96 35.83
C ILE A 397 11.28 -13.64 36.56
N TYR A 398 12.24 -13.59 37.50
CA TYR A 398 12.62 -12.32 38.14
C TYR A 398 13.17 -11.30 37.17
N ALA A 399 13.96 -11.70 36.17
CA ALA A 399 14.45 -10.79 35.14
C ALA A 399 13.30 -10.21 34.30
N ILE A 400 12.33 -11.05 33.90
CA ILE A 400 11.12 -10.63 33.19
C ILE A 400 10.33 -9.61 34.04
N GLN A 401 10.12 -9.91 35.33
CA GLN A 401 9.40 -9.04 36.24
C GLN A 401 10.14 -7.73 36.49
N ALA A 402 11.45 -7.76 36.73
CA ALA A 402 12.25 -6.56 36.93
C ALA A 402 12.28 -5.64 35.69
N THR A 403 12.11 -6.20 34.48
CA THR A 403 12.13 -5.44 33.22
C THR A 403 10.80 -4.73 32.94
N CYS A 404 9.67 -5.36 33.26
CA CYS A 404 8.35 -4.92 32.78
C CYS A 404 7.23 -4.87 33.83
N ALA A 405 7.40 -5.42 35.03
CA ALA A 405 6.35 -5.41 36.04
C ALA A 405 6.19 -3.99 36.61
N ASP A 406 5.01 -3.39 36.43
CA ASP A 406 4.69 -2.08 37.03
C ASP A 406 4.06 -2.28 38.41
N GLN A 407 4.80 -2.92 39.31
CA GLN A 407 4.40 -3.08 40.71
C GLN A 407 4.67 -1.78 41.48
N ILE A 408 3.74 -1.39 42.34
CA ILE A 408 4.07 -0.50 43.45
C ILE A 408 4.87 -1.39 44.41
N ILE A 409 6.19 -1.24 44.42
CA ILE A 409 7.00 -1.80 45.50
C ILE A 409 6.67 -0.97 46.74
N ASP A 410 5.59 -1.33 47.44
CA ASP A 410 5.61 -1.11 48.88
C ASP A 410 6.67 -2.06 49.42
N GLN A 411 7.59 -1.47 50.18
CA GLN A 411 8.76 -2.12 50.73
C GLN A 411 8.41 -3.52 51.24
N LEU A 412 9.05 -4.54 50.65
CA LEU A 412 9.12 -5.86 51.28
C LEU A 412 9.76 -5.65 52.65
N ASP A 413 8.93 -5.73 53.70
CA ASP A 413 9.38 -5.82 55.07
C ASP A 413 10.45 -6.91 55.16
N SER A 414 11.63 -6.46 55.55
CA SER A 414 12.84 -7.24 55.79
C SER A 414 12.74 -8.15 57.02
N ASP A 415 11.55 -8.50 57.48
CA ASP A 415 11.34 -9.16 58.77
C ASP A 415 10.56 -10.46 58.62
N THR A 416 11.09 -11.40 57.85
CA THR A 416 10.84 -12.83 58.09
C THR A 416 11.81 -13.64 57.26
N LEU A 417 13.00 -13.95 57.82
CA LEU A 417 13.76 -15.19 57.61
C LEU A 417 15.05 -15.14 58.47
N HIS A 418 15.00 -15.88 59.59
CA HIS A 418 16.10 -16.53 60.32
C HIS A 418 16.93 -15.74 61.36
N SER A 419 16.52 -15.91 62.62
CA SER A 419 17.44 -16.15 63.74
C SER A 419 18.11 -17.52 63.57
N GLY A 420 19.43 -17.58 63.65
CA GLY A 420 20.21 -18.83 63.70
C GLY A 420 21.55 -18.70 62.97
N GLY A 421 22.61 -18.41 63.73
CA GLY A 421 23.89 -17.93 63.22
C GLY A 421 24.83 -18.95 62.58
N GLY A 422 25.96 -18.41 62.09
CA GLY A 422 27.22 -19.14 61.93
C GLY A 422 27.84 -19.16 60.52
N SER A 423 28.89 -18.34 60.33
CA SER A 423 30.04 -18.50 59.42
C SER A 423 29.92 -18.26 57.90
N THR A 424 30.40 -17.08 57.49
CA THR A 424 31.37 -16.77 56.39
C THR A 424 31.61 -17.80 55.27
N HIS A 425 31.15 -17.52 54.04
CA HIS A 425 31.95 -16.86 52.98
C HIS A 425 31.16 -16.67 51.65
N SER A 426 31.28 -15.44 51.11
CA SER A 426 31.15 -14.99 49.72
C SER A 426 29.77 -14.97 49.00
N LYS A 427 29.12 -13.80 49.02
CA LYS A 427 28.22 -13.32 47.96
C LYS A 427 28.60 -11.88 47.61
N SER A 428 29.00 -11.66 46.36
CA SER A 428 29.23 -10.34 45.76
C SER A 428 28.66 -10.33 44.34
N TRP A 429 27.44 -9.82 44.21
CA TRP A 429 27.05 -8.93 43.10
C TRP A 429 25.71 -8.30 43.47
N SER A 430 25.50 -7.05 43.04
CA SER A 430 24.28 -6.22 43.12
C SER A 430 24.08 -5.36 44.38
N LYS A 431 24.97 -4.38 44.55
CA LYS A 431 24.59 -3.02 45.00
C LYS A 431 25.40 -2.00 44.22
N SER A 432 24.78 -1.36 43.24
CA SER A 432 25.10 0.00 42.77
C SER A 432 24.21 0.33 41.56
N ALA A 433 23.16 1.13 41.79
CA ALA A 433 22.67 2.18 40.88
C ALA A 433 21.23 2.58 41.25
N THR A 434 21.01 3.13 42.45
CA THR A 434 19.83 4.00 42.69
C THR A 434 20.07 4.87 43.91
N SER A 435 20.89 5.90 43.75
CA SER A 435 20.85 7.06 44.63
C SER A 435 21.36 8.28 43.89
N ARG A 436 20.45 9.04 43.28
CA ARG A 436 20.56 10.49 43.08
C ARG A 436 19.29 10.98 42.40
N PHE A 437 18.42 11.57 43.21
CA PHE A 437 17.64 12.80 42.96
C PHE A 437 16.40 12.80 43.86
N THR A 438 16.61 13.18 45.13
CA THR A 438 15.58 13.81 45.95
C THR A 438 16.19 15.11 46.48
N GLY A 439 15.51 16.22 46.21
CA GLY A 439 16.00 17.57 46.52
C GLY A 439 14.94 18.62 46.21
N SER A 440 13.99 18.73 47.15
CA SER A 440 13.00 19.79 47.42
C SER A 440 13.25 21.18 46.81
N ASN A 441 12.19 21.84 46.29
CA ASN A 441 11.63 23.02 46.97
C ASN A 441 10.30 23.54 46.39
N ASN A 442 9.41 23.88 47.33
CA ASN A 442 8.17 24.64 47.21
C ASN A 442 8.41 26.06 46.68
N ASN A 443 7.48 26.59 45.86
CA ASN A 443 6.60 27.72 46.23
C ASN A 443 5.76 28.25 45.05
N SER A 444 4.57 28.76 45.43
CA SER A 444 3.78 29.84 44.78
C SER A 444 2.54 29.45 43.95
N LEU A 445 1.41 29.37 44.67
CA LEU A 445 0.12 30.09 44.47
C LEU A 445 -0.18 30.73 43.10
N THR A 446 -1.30 30.34 42.48
CA THR A 446 -2.58 31.10 42.31
C THR A 446 -3.61 30.19 41.59
N SER A 447 -4.65 29.69 42.28
CA SER A 447 -6.04 30.19 42.30
C SER A 447 -6.85 30.02 40.99
N GLY A 448 -7.93 29.24 41.04
CA GLY A 448 -8.90 29.12 39.94
C GLY A 448 -9.94 27.98 40.00
N SER A 449 -10.51 27.70 41.17
CA SER A 449 -11.88 27.19 41.46
C SER A 449 -12.52 25.98 40.75
N ASN A 450 -12.83 24.98 41.60
CA ASN A 450 -14.11 24.25 41.82
C ASN A 450 -14.78 23.56 40.62
N THR A 451 -15.02 22.24 40.64
CA THR A 451 -16.03 21.60 41.50
C THR A 451 -15.62 20.20 42.00
N ALA A 452 -15.34 20.10 43.30
CA ALA A 452 -15.39 18.86 44.06
C ALA A 452 -16.84 18.63 44.51
N LEU A 453 -17.60 17.79 43.78
CA LEU A 453 -18.92 17.30 44.21
C LEU A 453 -19.46 16.13 43.35
N SER A 454 -18.60 15.15 43.02
CA SER A 454 -19.07 13.88 42.43
C SER A 454 -18.39 12.61 42.97
N SER A 455 -17.43 12.73 43.90
CA SER A 455 -16.65 11.59 44.41
C SER A 455 -17.23 10.90 45.66
N VAL A 456 -18.51 11.12 46.00
CA VAL A 456 -19.15 10.50 47.19
C VAL A 456 -20.37 9.64 46.83
N ALA A 457 -20.76 9.57 45.55
CA ALA A 457 -21.94 8.79 45.12
C ALA A 457 -21.62 7.41 44.51
N ALA A 458 -20.35 7.02 44.38
CA ALA A 458 -19.95 5.76 43.74
C ALA A 458 -19.64 4.61 44.72
N SER A 459 -20.06 4.72 45.98
CA SER A 459 -19.79 3.72 47.03
C SER A 459 -20.99 2.87 47.44
N MET A 460 -22.07 2.81 46.65
CA MET A 460 -23.24 1.97 46.98
C MET A 460 -23.86 1.28 45.77
N THR A 461 -23.32 0.12 45.39
CA THR A 461 -24.09 -1.00 44.82
C THR A 461 -23.43 -2.30 45.24
N MET A 462 -24.01 -2.96 46.24
CA MET A 462 -23.69 -4.30 46.68
C MET A 462 -24.25 -5.31 45.67
N GLU A 463 -23.40 -6.17 45.11
CA GLU A 463 -23.80 -7.49 44.62
C GLU A 463 -23.26 -8.55 45.59
N SER A 464 -24.19 -9.19 46.29
CA SER A 464 -23.98 -10.30 47.21
C SER A 464 -24.17 -11.64 46.49
N GLY A 465 -23.16 -12.53 46.53
CA GLY A 465 -23.29 -13.89 46.00
C GLY A 465 -22.04 -14.76 46.11
N SER A 466 -21.83 -15.36 47.28
CA SER A 466 -21.14 -16.65 47.53
C SER A 466 -19.64 -16.83 47.18
N GLY A 467 -18.79 -16.43 48.12
CA GLY A 467 -17.73 -17.26 48.74
C GLY A 467 -16.90 -18.22 47.90
N THR A 468 -15.74 -17.75 47.42
CA THR A 468 -14.46 -18.49 47.51
C THR A 468 -13.32 -17.46 47.51
N VAL A 469 -12.67 -17.24 48.65
CA VAL A 469 -11.52 -16.34 48.77
C VAL A 469 -10.36 -16.95 47.98
N THR A 470 -10.14 -16.46 46.77
CA THR A 470 -8.93 -16.69 45.96
C THR A 470 -8.15 -15.38 45.90
N SER A 471 -6.82 -15.46 45.93
CA SER A 471 -5.87 -14.34 46.14
C SER A 471 -5.87 -13.29 45.01
N SER A 472 -6.93 -12.50 44.87
CA SER A 472 -7.12 -11.55 43.76
C SER A 472 -6.93 -10.07 44.12
N SER A 473 -6.59 -9.72 45.37
CA SER A 473 -6.35 -8.32 45.75
C SER A 473 -4.87 -7.94 45.64
N MET A 474 -4.40 -7.46 44.47
CA MET A 474 -3.34 -6.40 44.42
C MET A 474 -2.87 -5.91 43.03
N PHE A 475 -3.61 -5.96 41.91
CA PHE A 475 -3.08 -5.36 40.66
C PHE A 475 -4.13 -4.64 39.82
N ASP A 476 -3.98 -3.31 39.68
CA ASP A 476 -4.76 -2.54 38.70
C ASP A 476 -4.18 -2.72 37.30
N LEU A 477 -4.74 -3.69 36.57
CA LEU A 477 -4.40 -4.00 35.19
C LEU A 477 -4.78 -2.90 34.19
N ASN A 478 -5.56 -1.89 34.61
CA ASN A 478 -5.99 -0.76 33.77
C ASN A 478 -5.27 0.55 34.12
N LYS A 479 -4.24 0.50 34.97
CA LYS A 479 -3.54 1.66 35.54
C LYS A 479 -2.95 2.62 34.51
N ARG A 480 -2.40 2.13 33.39
CA ARG A 480 -1.66 2.96 32.43
C ARG A 480 -2.19 2.86 30.99
N ARG A 481 -1.98 3.96 30.25
CA ARG A 481 -2.32 4.12 28.83
C ARG A 481 -1.06 4.05 27.94
N VAL A 482 -0.14 3.12 28.22
CA VAL A 482 1.20 3.09 27.60
C VAL A 482 1.65 1.68 27.25
N GLY A 483 2.19 1.50 26.03
CA GLY A 483 2.83 0.25 25.64
C GLY A 483 4.25 0.12 26.21
N PRO A 484 4.85 -1.09 26.18
CA PRO A 484 6.27 -1.26 26.53
C PRO A 484 7.17 -0.53 25.53
N SER A 485 8.38 -0.18 25.97
CA SER A 485 9.45 0.21 25.04
C SER A 485 9.84 -0.96 24.13
N SER A 486 10.44 -0.65 22.97
CA SER A 486 10.91 -1.67 22.03
C SER A 486 11.91 -2.65 22.68
N SER A 487 12.79 -2.15 23.54
CA SER A 487 13.74 -2.97 24.29
C SER A 487 13.05 -3.87 25.33
N GLN A 488 12.08 -3.34 26.07
CA GLN A 488 11.29 -4.12 27.03
C GLN A 488 10.55 -5.27 26.35
N LEU A 489 9.89 -4.97 25.22
CA LEU A 489 9.16 -5.98 24.46
C LEU A 489 10.11 -7.05 23.90
N TYR A 490 11.23 -6.63 23.31
CA TYR A 490 12.25 -7.54 22.78
C TYR A 490 12.81 -8.47 23.86
N LEU A 491 13.19 -7.93 25.02
CA LEU A 491 13.75 -8.70 26.12
C LEU A 491 12.73 -9.69 26.69
N VAL A 492 11.50 -9.25 26.97
CA VAL A 492 10.46 -10.14 27.51
C VAL A 492 10.12 -11.26 26.53
N ARG A 493 9.93 -10.93 25.25
CA ARG A 493 9.69 -11.96 24.23
C ARG A 493 10.83 -12.96 24.15
N THR A 494 12.08 -12.48 24.10
CA THR A 494 13.27 -13.33 24.04
C THR A 494 13.38 -14.25 25.25
N MET A 495 13.14 -13.73 26.46
CA MET A 495 13.17 -14.52 27.70
C MET A 495 12.02 -15.55 27.74
N LEU A 496 10.83 -15.20 27.25
CA LEU A 496 9.70 -16.11 27.16
C LEU A 496 9.89 -17.19 26.09
N GLU A 497 10.45 -16.85 24.93
CA GLU A 497 10.84 -17.81 23.88
C GLU A 497 11.83 -18.83 24.45
N LEU A 498 12.84 -18.39 25.21
CA LEU A 498 13.79 -19.26 25.90
C LEU A 498 13.11 -20.22 26.89
N MET A 499 12.01 -19.81 27.54
CA MET A 499 11.27 -20.68 28.47
C MET A 499 10.51 -21.80 27.77
N VAL A 500 10.06 -21.57 26.53
CA VAL A 500 9.24 -22.51 25.76
C VAL A 500 10.03 -23.25 24.68
N ASP A 501 11.31 -22.94 24.50
CA ASP A 501 12.16 -23.56 23.48
C ASP A 501 12.18 -25.10 23.59
N GLN A 502 12.07 -25.75 22.43
CA GLN A 502 12.05 -27.20 22.27
C GLN A 502 13.35 -27.72 21.63
N THR A 503 14.17 -26.85 21.05
CA THR A 503 15.33 -27.21 20.22
C THR A 503 16.52 -27.72 21.02
N SER A 504 16.61 -27.38 22.32
CA SER A 504 17.67 -27.90 23.18
C SER A 504 17.50 -29.40 23.45
N SER A 505 18.18 -30.24 22.66
CA SER A 505 18.39 -31.66 22.92
C SER A 505 19.35 -31.85 24.10
N GLY A 506 18.91 -31.49 25.31
CA GLY A 506 19.73 -31.56 26.52
C GLY A 506 18.89 -31.50 27.80
N LYS A 507 19.40 -32.13 28.86
CA LYS A 507 18.75 -32.48 30.12
C LYS A 507 18.06 -31.34 30.94
N ASN A 508 17.98 -30.10 30.46
CA ASN A 508 17.46 -28.93 31.18
C ASN A 508 16.49 -28.05 30.36
N THR A 509 15.50 -28.62 29.68
CA THR A 509 14.42 -27.81 29.09
C THR A 509 13.55 -27.21 30.19
N MET A 510 13.70 -25.91 30.47
CA MET A 510 12.85 -25.14 31.41
C MET A 510 11.35 -25.31 31.12
N ARG A 511 11.00 -25.62 29.85
CA ARG A 511 9.66 -26.01 29.40
C ARG A 511 9.01 -27.11 30.25
N LYS A 512 9.77 -28.14 30.68
CA LYS A 512 9.24 -29.28 31.48
C LYS A 512 8.84 -28.89 32.90
N ASP A 513 9.34 -27.76 33.39
CA ASP A 513 9.04 -27.26 34.74
C ASP A 513 7.78 -26.37 34.79
N LEU A 514 7.22 -26.03 33.62
CA LEU A 514 6.00 -25.25 33.44
C LEU A 514 4.78 -26.17 33.28
N ASP A 515 3.63 -25.74 33.80
CA ASP A 515 2.35 -26.40 33.58
C ASP A 515 1.73 -25.99 32.24
N ALA A 516 0.87 -26.86 31.71
CA ALA A 516 0.26 -26.70 30.38
C ALA A 516 -0.48 -25.35 30.22
N THR A 517 -1.15 -24.88 31.28
CA THR A 517 -1.86 -23.60 31.26
C THR A 517 -0.91 -22.42 31.05
N THR A 518 0.23 -22.40 31.76
CA THR A 518 1.24 -21.35 31.60
C THR A 518 1.91 -21.43 30.23
N LEU A 519 2.19 -22.64 29.74
CA LEU A 519 2.75 -22.83 28.39
C LEU A 519 1.84 -22.24 27.31
N THR A 520 0.54 -22.58 27.32
CA THR A 520 -0.44 -22.03 26.39
C THR A 520 -0.56 -20.51 26.52
N ALA A 521 -0.47 -19.97 27.74
CA ALA A 521 -0.49 -18.53 27.97
C ALA A 521 0.75 -17.82 27.39
N ILE A 522 1.93 -18.41 27.53
CA ILE A 522 3.19 -17.88 26.97
C ILE A 522 3.17 -17.97 25.43
N GLU A 523 2.79 -19.11 24.86
CA GLU A 523 2.69 -19.29 23.41
C GLU A 523 1.64 -18.33 22.82
N GLY A 524 0.49 -18.16 23.47
CA GLY A 524 -0.52 -17.17 23.10
C GLY A 524 -0.02 -15.73 23.19
N PHE A 525 0.73 -15.39 24.23
CA PHE A 525 1.36 -14.07 24.38
C PHE A 525 2.38 -13.80 23.27
N LEU A 526 3.24 -14.77 22.95
CA LEU A 526 4.25 -14.64 21.89
C LEU A 526 3.61 -14.47 20.51
N ARG A 527 2.51 -15.18 20.23
CA ARG A 527 1.74 -14.99 18.99
C ARG A 527 1.08 -13.63 18.91
N ASN A 528 0.44 -13.16 19.99
CA ASN A 528 -0.27 -11.87 19.98
C ASN A 528 0.69 -10.68 19.98
N SER A 529 1.79 -10.76 20.75
CA SER A 529 2.77 -9.68 20.87
C SER A 529 3.66 -9.49 19.64
N PHE A 530 3.58 -10.40 18.66
CA PHE A 530 4.19 -10.21 17.35
C PHE A 530 3.66 -8.97 16.63
N TYR A 531 2.35 -8.70 16.74
CA TYR A 531 1.71 -7.57 16.05
C TYR A 531 1.90 -6.23 16.77
N TRP A 532 2.38 -6.24 18.02
CA TRP A 532 2.45 -5.04 18.85
C TRP A 532 3.37 -3.94 18.30
N PRO A 533 4.56 -4.22 17.73
CA PRO A 533 5.36 -3.18 17.10
C PRO A 533 4.61 -2.46 15.98
N TYR A 534 3.79 -3.19 15.20
CA TYR A 534 2.99 -2.62 14.11
C TYR A 534 1.81 -1.81 14.66
N LEU A 535 1.10 -2.33 15.65
CA LEU A 535 -0.05 -1.67 16.28
C LEU A 535 0.34 -0.45 17.13
N LEU A 536 1.47 -0.48 17.83
CA LEU A 536 1.93 0.65 18.64
C LEU A 536 2.43 1.80 17.75
N ASN A 537 2.93 1.49 16.56
CA ASN A 537 3.33 2.44 15.51
C ASN A 537 2.29 2.47 14.39
N PHE A 538 1.00 2.53 14.75
CA PHE A 538 -0.12 2.39 13.81
C PHE A 538 -0.05 3.37 12.62
N SER A 539 0.22 4.65 12.88
CA SER A 539 0.30 5.69 11.83
C SER A 539 1.45 5.50 10.86
N ALA A 540 2.56 4.95 11.31
CA ALA A 540 3.71 4.71 10.44
C ALA A 540 3.50 3.46 9.56
N ASN A 541 2.86 2.41 10.09
CA ASN A 541 2.79 1.12 9.40
C ASN A 541 1.58 0.98 8.46
N VAL A 542 0.44 1.58 8.80
CA VAL A 542 -0.78 1.48 7.98
C VAL A 542 -0.58 2.04 6.55
N PRO A 543 0.14 3.15 6.33
CA PRO A 543 0.49 3.62 4.98
C PRO A 543 1.55 2.77 4.27
N VAL A 544 2.41 2.08 5.02
CA VAL A 544 3.55 1.30 4.48
C VAL A 544 3.10 -0.01 3.81
N VAL A 545 1.89 -0.49 4.11
CA VAL A 545 1.39 -1.77 3.58
C VAL A 545 1.24 -1.76 2.03
N ILE A 546 1.19 -0.58 1.39
CA ILE A 546 0.91 -0.41 -0.05
C ILE A 546 2.08 0.26 -0.80
N THR A 547 2.87 1.08 -0.12
CA THR A 547 3.71 2.14 -0.74
C THR A 547 4.92 1.63 -1.54
N ASP A 548 5.48 0.47 -1.19
CA ASP A 548 6.75 0.00 -1.80
C ASP A 548 6.64 -0.36 -3.30
N TYR A 549 5.42 -0.51 -3.84
CA TYR A 549 5.22 -1.04 -5.21
C TYR A 549 4.29 -0.20 -6.07
N SER A 550 3.75 0.91 -5.56
CA SER A 550 2.73 1.71 -6.25
C SER A 550 3.20 2.23 -7.61
N TRP A 551 4.50 2.53 -7.76
CA TRP A 551 5.09 2.98 -9.04
C TRP A 551 4.99 1.91 -10.14
N LEU A 552 5.15 0.63 -9.81
CA LEU A 552 5.02 -0.48 -10.76
C LEU A 552 3.59 -0.63 -11.28
N ILE A 553 2.63 -0.36 -10.41
CA ILE A 553 1.22 -0.49 -10.74
C ILE A 553 0.73 0.75 -11.53
N THR A 554 1.38 1.92 -11.40
CA THR A 554 0.99 3.12 -12.18
C THR A 554 1.03 2.88 -13.70
N HIS A 555 2.06 2.19 -14.22
CA HIS A 555 2.21 1.88 -15.64
C HIS A 555 1.11 0.94 -16.20
N LEU A 556 0.53 0.07 -15.35
CA LEU A 556 -0.66 -0.71 -15.73
C LEU A 556 -1.87 0.19 -16.00
N PHE A 557 -1.96 1.32 -15.29
CA PHE A 557 -3.11 2.21 -15.35
C PHE A 557 -3.03 3.24 -16.48
N THR A 558 -1.83 3.67 -16.88
CA THR A 558 -1.62 4.65 -17.95
C THR A 558 -1.84 4.09 -19.35
N THR A 559 -1.46 2.84 -19.59
CA THR A 559 -1.65 2.17 -20.88
C THR A 559 -3.10 1.72 -21.13
N SER A 560 -3.97 1.88 -20.13
CA SER A 560 -5.32 1.31 -20.08
C SER A 560 -6.43 2.36 -20.07
N CYS A 561 -6.24 3.56 -20.64
CA CYS A 561 -7.25 4.63 -20.68
C CYS A 561 -8.57 4.31 -21.43
N SER A 562 -8.96 3.05 -21.58
CA SER A 562 -10.30 2.56 -21.99
C SER A 562 -11.21 2.32 -20.76
N TRP A 563 -11.02 3.08 -19.68
CA TRP A 563 -11.65 2.94 -18.36
C TRP A 563 -13.15 3.28 -18.28
N THR A 564 -14.01 2.86 -19.22
CA THR A 564 -15.22 3.69 -19.42
C THR A 564 -16.53 3.04 -19.82
N GLU A 565 -16.58 1.74 -20.05
CA GLU A 565 -17.87 1.11 -20.39
C GLU A 565 -18.62 0.62 -19.16
N ASN A 566 -17.91 0.10 -18.16
CA ASN A 566 -18.55 -0.53 -17.00
C ASN A 566 -18.97 0.50 -15.94
N PRO A 567 -20.28 0.67 -15.63
CA PRO A 567 -20.75 1.68 -14.68
C PRO A 567 -20.15 1.53 -13.27
N GLY A 568 -19.79 0.31 -12.87
CA GLY A 568 -19.15 0.04 -11.57
C GLY A 568 -17.76 0.66 -11.43
N PHE A 569 -17.05 0.92 -12.53
CA PHE A 569 -15.70 1.48 -12.50
C PHE A 569 -15.67 2.97 -12.15
N ILE A 570 -16.76 3.69 -12.41
CA ILE A 570 -16.84 5.15 -12.28
C ILE A 570 -16.60 5.59 -10.83
N GLU A 571 -17.07 4.82 -9.86
CA GLU A 571 -16.90 5.10 -8.43
C GLU A 571 -15.46 4.89 -7.95
N TYR A 572 -14.69 4.04 -8.64
CA TYR A 572 -13.33 3.68 -8.23
C TYR A 572 -12.23 4.42 -8.99
N MET A 573 -12.60 5.25 -9.98
CA MET A 573 -11.68 5.83 -10.96
C MET A 573 -10.57 6.72 -10.39
N LEU A 574 -10.78 7.32 -9.20
CA LEU A 574 -9.79 8.20 -8.57
C LEU A 574 -8.80 7.45 -7.67
N TYR A 575 -9.13 6.25 -7.19
CA TYR A 575 -8.20 5.50 -6.31
C TYR A 575 -6.88 5.11 -7.00
N PRO A 576 -6.87 4.71 -8.28
CA PRO A 576 -5.60 4.49 -8.99
C PRO A 576 -4.72 5.74 -9.10
N LEU A 577 -5.29 6.95 -9.11
CA LEU A 577 -4.50 8.18 -9.11
C LEU A 577 -3.76 8.38 -7.78
N ASP A 578 -4.32 7.89 -6.68
CA ASP A 578 -3.68 7.98 -5.37
C ASP A 578 -2.41 7.11 -5.29
N LEU A 579 -2.23 6.14 -6.19
CA LEU A 579 -0.97 5.40 -6.29
C LEU A 579 0.21 6.27 -6.72
N TYR A 580 -0.04 7.38 -7.44
CA TYR A 580 1.01 8.35 -7.73
C TYR A 580 1.48 9.06 -6.46
N ASN A 581 0.60 9.27 -5.48
CA ASN A 581 0.99 9.84 -4.18
C ASN A 581 1.94 8.89 -3.45
N ASP A 582 1.61 7.60 -3.43
CA ASP A 582 2.47 6.57 -2.84
C ASP A 582 3.82 6.46 -3.56
N ALA A 583 3.81 6.46 -4.90
CA ALA A 583 5.01 6.37 -5.71
C ALA A 583 5.92 7.60 -5.50
N ALA A 584 5.33 8.79 -5.40
CA ALA A 584 6.06 10.02 -5.12
C ALA A 584 6.64 10.03 -3.70
N ASP A 585 5.90 9.55 -2.71
CA ASP A 585 6.40 9.41 -1.34
C ASP A 585 7.59 8.45 -1.28
N CYS A 586 7.49 7.29 -1.95
CA CYS A 586 8.58 6.34 -2.11
C CYS A 586 9.82 6.99 -2.80
N ALA A 587 9.62 7.71 -3.90
CA ALA A 587 10.71 8.37 -4.62
C ALA A 587 11.45 9.42 -3.76
N LEU A 588 10.72 10.18 -2.95
CA LEU A 588 11.26 11.26 -2.12
C LEU A 588 11.83 10.78 -0.78
N ASN A 589 11.12 9.88 -0.09
CA ASN A 589 11.40 9.50 1.29
C ASN A 589 12.11 8.14 1.44
N GLN A 590 12.06 7.26 0.43
CA GLN A 590 12.74 5.96 0.45
C GLN A 590 13.94 5.93 -0.50
N PHE A 591 13.73 6.27 -1.78
CA PHE A 591 14.82 6.29 -2.77
C PHE A 591 15.67 7.55 -2.71
N HIS A 592 15.12 8.65 -2.19
CA HIS A 592 15.75 9.97 -2.16
C HIS A 592 16.29 10.40 -3.54
N ARG A 593 15.51 10.16 -4.60
CA ARG A 593 15.88 10.48 -5.99
C ARG A 593 14.90 11.47 -6.61
N ARG A 594 15.44 12.65 -6.96
CA ARG A 594 14.68 13.72 -7.61
C ARG A 594 14.16 13.33 -9.00
N PHE A 595 14.98 12.70 -9.84
CA PHE A 595 14.58 12.36 -11.21
C PHE A 595 13.38 11.40 -11.24
N LEU A 596 13.31 10.44 -10.31
CA LEU A 596 12.15 9.55 -10.18
C LEU A 596 10.87 10.33 -9.89
N TYR A 597 10.94 11.31 -8.98
CA TYR A 597 9.80 12.18 -8.69
C TYR A 597 9.40 13.03 -9.91
N GLU A 598 10.36 13.57 -10.65
CA GLU A 598 10.09 14.35 -11.86
C GLU A 598 9.41 13.50 -12.96
N GLU A 599 9.82 12.25 -13.14
CA GLU A 599 9.16 11.30 -14.05
C GLU A 599 7.72 10.99 -13.61
N ILE A 600 7.52 10.68 -12.32
CA ILE A 600 6.20 10.41 -11.73
C ILE A 600 5.28 11.63 -11.89
N GLU A 601 5.81 12.83 -11.65
CA GLU A 601 5.06 14.08 -11.80
C GLU A 601 4.64 14.33 -13.24
N ALA A 602 5.55 14.13 -14.20
CA ALA A 602 5.25 14.27 -15.61
C ALA A 602 4.18 13.28 -16.09
N GLU A 603 4.29 12.01 -15.67
CA GLU A 603 3.30 10.96 -15.99
C GLU A 603 1.93 11.26 -15.38
N ALA A 604 1.88 11.58 -14.08
CA ALA A 604 0.63 11.89 -13.37
C ALA A 604 -0.10 13.08 -13.99
N SER A 605 0.64 14.11 -14.41
CA SER A 605 0.09 15.29 -15.07
C SER A 605 -0.56 14.94 -16.42
N LEU A 606 0.14 14.15 -17.25
CA LEU A 606 -0.39 13.69 -18.54
C LEU A 606 -1.64 12.83 -18.36
N VAL A 607 -1.63 11.93 -17.38
CA VAL A 607 -2.75 11.02 -17.09
C VAL A 607 -3.97 11.81 -16.60
N LEU A 608 -3.77 12.80 -15.74
CA LEU A 608 -4.84 13.67 -15.28
C LEU A 608 -5.48 14.43 -16.45
N ASP A 609 -4.69 15.00 -17.35
CA ASP A 609 -5.19 15.69 -18.54
C ASP A 609 -6.02 14.76 -19.44
N GLN A 610 -5.52 13.55 -19.69
CA GLN A 610 -6.23 12.53 -20.47
C GLN A 610 -7.52 12.07 -19.78
N LEU A 611 -7.49 11.89 -18.46
CA LEU A 611 -8.65 11.53 -17.66
C LEU A 611 -9.72 12.61 -17.76
N VAL A 612 -9.37 13.86 -17.50
CA VAL A 612 -10.31 15.00 -17.55
C VAL A 612 -10.90 15.13 -18.96
N TYR A 613 -10.10 14.95 -20.01
CA TYR A 613 -10.58 14.94 -21.40
C TYR A 613 -11.62 13.84 -21.65
N LYS A 614 -11.27 12.58 -21.36
CA LYS A 614 -12.13 11.41 -21.63
C LYS A 614 -13.37 11.42 -20.76
N LEU A 615 -13.24 11.77 -19.49
CA LEU A 615 -14.35 11.89 -18.55
C LEU A 615 -15.35 12.94 -19.02
N SER A 616 -14.87 14.14 -19.39
CA SER A 616 -15.75 15.23 -19.83
C SER A 616 -16.52 14.86 -21.10
N ASP A 617 -15.84 14.25 -22.08
CA ASP A 617 -16.47 13.78 -23.32
C ASP A 617 -17.57 12.74 -23.05
N GLN A 618 -17.33 11.82 -22.11
CA GLN A 618 -18.28 10.77 -21.79
C GLN A 618 -19.46 11.22 -20.94
N VAL A 619 -19.21 12.11 -19.99
CA VAL A 619 -20.27 12.76 -19.22
C VAL A 619 -21.17 13.52 -20.19
N PHE A 620 -20.59 14.35 -21.07
CA PHE A 620 -21.36 15.08 -22.06
C PHE A 620 -22.18 14.15 -22.97
N LYS A 621 -21.55 13.13 -23.56
CA LYS A 621 -22.24 12.13 -24.41
C LYS A 621 -23.35 11.41 -23.66
N HIS A 622 -23.15 11.05 -22.40
CA HIS A 622 -24.14 10.36 -21.59
C HIS A 622 -25.37 11.24 -21.35
N TYR A 623 -25.18 12.45 -20.82
CA TYR A 623 -26.29 13.38 -20.54
C TYR A 623 -26.98 13.84 -21.82
N LYS A 624 -26.25 14.03 -22.92
CA LYS A 624 -26.83 14.37 -24.23
C LYS A 624 -27.69 13.24 -24.80
N ARG A 625 -27.22 11.98 -24.74
CA ARG A 625 -28.01 10.80 -25.14
C ARG A 625 -29.24 10.62 -24.26
N TYR A 626 -29.10 10.87 -22.96
CA TYR A 626 -30.20 10.79 -22.01
C TYR A 626 -31.27 11.86 -22.29
N ALA A 627 -30.87 13.11 -22.51
CA ALA A 627 -31.75 14.19 -22.92
C ALA A 627 -32.48 13.87 -24.24
N ALA A 628 -31.76 13.36 -25.26
CA ALA A 628 -32.36 12.93 -26.51
C ALA A 628 -33.37 11.79 -26.32
N SER A 629 -33.08 10.84 -25.43
CA SER A 629 -33.99 9.74 -25.12
C SER A 629 -35.25 10.18 -24.36
N ILE A 630 -35.16 11.22 -23.53
CA ILE A 630 -36.33 11.81 -22.85
C ILE A 630 -37.23 12.55 -23.84
N LEU A 631 -36.64 13.33 -24.75
CA LEU A 631 -37.38 14.14 -25.71
C LEU A 631 -37.94 13.34 -26.89
N LEU A 632 -37.44 12.12 -27.12
CA LEU A 632 -37.97 11.25 -28.17
C LEU A 632 -39.43 10.85 -27.89
N ASP A 633 -40.30 11.02 -28.88
CA ASP A 633 -41.71 10.69 -28.76
C ASP A 633 -41.95 9.23 -28.35
N LYS A 634 -42.79 9.04 -27.34
CA LYS A 634 -43.08 7.73 -26.75
C LYS A 634 -43.85 6.84 -27.71
N ARG A 635 -44.73 7.40 -28.55
CA ARG A 635 -45.51 6.63 -29.53
C ARG A 635 -44.61 6.12 -30.65
N PHE A 636 -43.75 7.00 -31.17
CA PHE A 636 -42.72 6.62 -32.14
C PHE A 636 -41.83 5.50 -31.60
N ARG A 637 -41.33 5.62 -30.37
CA ARG A 637 -40.50 4.57 -29.75
C ARG A 637 -41.25 3.24 -29.64
N ALA A 638 -42.52 3.24 -29.26
CA ALA A 638 -43.33 2.02 -29.17
C ALA A 638 -43.57 1.36 -30.54
N GLU A 639 -43.79 2.14 -31.59
CA GLU A 639 -43.95 1.64 -32.97
C GLU A 639 -42.64 1.10 -33.54
N ALA A 640 -41.55 1.83 -33.33
CA ALA A 640 -40.22 1.43 -33.76
C ALA A 640 -39.79 0.12 -33.06
N GLN A 641 -40.10 -0.03 -31.77
CA GLN A 641 -39.87 -1.28 -31.03
C GLN A 641 -40.65 -2.48 -31.60
N ARG A 642 -41.90 -2.26 -32.06
CA ARG A 642 -42.66 -3.29 -32.78
C ARG A 642 -42.03 -3.65 -34.13
N SER A 643 -41.39 -2.67 -34.77
CA SER A 643 -40.67 -2.85 -36.04
C SER A 643 -39.24 -3.41 -35.87
N GLY A 644 -38.84 -3.80 -34.65
CA GLY A 644 -37.54 -4.40 -34.36
C GLY A 644 -36.43 -3.43 -33.93
N TRP A 645 -36.72 -2.12 -33.78
CA TRP A 645 -35.76 -1.15 -33.24
C TRP A 645 -35.61 -1.33 -31.72
N ARG A 646 -34.42 -1.76 -31.27
CA ARG A 646 -34.14 -2.11 -29.87
C ARG A 646 -33.13 -1.17 -29.20
N GLU A 647 -33.19 0.13 -29.47
CA GLU A 647 -32.37 1.09 -28.73
C GLU A 647 -32.91 1.22 -27.30
N ALA A 648 -32.13 0.73 -26.33
CA ALA A 648 -32.47 0.85 -24.91
C ALA A 648 -32.27 2.29 -24.42
N TYR A 649 -32.98 2.66 -23.35
CA TYR A 649 -32.62 3.88 -22.63
C TYR A 649 -31.17 3.77 -22.14
N PRO A 650 -30.40 4.88 -22.17
CA PRO A 650 -29.05 4.87 -21.61
C PRO A 650 -29.10 4.42 -20.14
N PRO A 651 -28.26 3.45 -19.73
CA PRO A 651 -28.25 2.99 -18.35
C PRO A 651 -27.83 4.13 -17.42
N PRO A 652 -28.42 4.25 -16.22
CA PRO A 652 -28.06 5.30 -15.28
C PRO A 652 -26.59 5.14 -14.87
N LYS A 653 -25.79 6.18 -15.06
CA LYS A 653 -24.38 6.23 -14.62
C LYS A 653 -24.22 7.17 -13.42
N ARG A 654 -23.42 6.78 -12.43
CA ARG A 654 -23.25 7.51 -11.16
C ARG A 654 -22.12 8.55 -11.20
N TYR A 655 -22.00 9.31 -12.31
CA TYR A 655 -20.97 10.35 -12.44
C TYR A 655 -21.07 11.44 -11.36
N ALA A 656 -22.30 11.82 -10.99
CA ALA A 656 -22.57 12.94 -10.10
C ALA A 656 -21.99 12.74 -8.69
N ALA A 657 -22.30 11.62 -8.04
CA ALA A 657 -21.87 11.34 -6.68
C ALA A 657 -20.37 11.00 -6.60
N ALA A 658 -19.84 10.32 -7.61
CA ALA A 658 -18.46 9.83 -7.62
C ALA A 658 -17.44 10.89 -8.03
N LEU A 659 -17.70 11.61 -9.13
CA LEU A 659 -16.68 12.41 -9.82
C LEU A 659 -17.04 13.89 -9.90
N LEU A 660 -18.26 14.24 -10.30
CA LEU A 660 -18.62 15.64 -10.55
C LEU A 660 -18.66 16.48 -9.27
N ARG A 661 -18.87 15.89 -8.10
CA ARG A 661 -18.85 16.62 -6.81
C ARG A 661 -17.46 16.81 -6.21
N GLN A 662 -16.41 16.23 -6.82
CA GLN A 662 -15.07 16.27 -6.27
C GLN A 662 -14.42 17.65 -6.50
N ARG A 663 -14.22 18.40 -5.42
CA ARG A 663 -13.61 19.75 -5.43
C ARG A 663 -12.17 19.78 -4.92
N HIS A 664 -11.70 18.72 -4.27
CA HIS A 664 -10.40 18.70 -3.57
C HIS A 664 -9.67 17.35 -3.70
N VAL A 665 -9.41 16.90 -4.92
CA VAL A 665 -8.62 15.68 -5.15
C VAL A 665 -7.16 15.95 -4.82
N GLN A 666 -6.59 15.24 -3.85
CA GLN A 666 -5.18 15.38 -3.49
C GLN A 666 -4.29 14.56 -4.43
N LEU A 667 -3.39 15.21 -5.15
CA LEU A 667 -2.46 14.57 -6.07
C LEU A 667 -1.11 15.28 -6.06
N LEU A 668 -0.05 14.57 -5.70
CA LEU A 668 1.33 15.05 -5.60
C LEU A 668 1.46 16.33 -4.76
N GLY A 669 0.72 16.39 -3.65
CA GLY A 669 0.66 17.56 -2.76
C GLY A 669 -0.19 18.74 -3.26
N ARG A 670 -0.80 18.61 -4.45
CA ARG A 670 -1.71 19.61 -5.02
C ARG A 670 -3.15 19.24 -4.71
N THR A 671 -3.99 20.25 -4.55
CA THR A 671 -5.45 20.09 -4.49
C THR A 671 -6.04 20.40 -5.86
N VAL A 672 -6.55 19.39 -6.55
CA VAL A 672 -7.15 19.49 -7.88
C VAL A 672 -8.68 19.58 -7.77
N ASP A 673 -9.24 20.64 -8.33
CA ASP A 673 -10.68 20.83 -8.46
C ASP A 673 -11.19 20.20 -9.76
N LEU A 674 -11.60 18.93 -9.66
CA LEU A 674 -12.12 18.17 -10.80
C LEU A 674 -13.43 18.76 -11.32
N ASN A 675 -14.30 19.25 -10.42
CA ASN A 675 -15.56 19.90 -10.79
C ASN A 675 -15.30 21.10 -11.72
N ARG A 676 -14.35 21.97 -11.36
CA ARG A 676 -13.98 23.13 -12.17
C ARG A 676 -13.41 22.74 -13.54
N LEU A 677 -12.51 21.76 -13.58
CA LEU A 677 -11.89 21.30 -14.82
C LEU A 677 -12.92 20.68 -15.80
N VAL A 678 -13.84 19.88 -15.27
CA VAL A 678 -14.94 19.31 -16.05
C VAL A 678 -15.90 20.40 -16.51
N THR A 679 -16.23 21.37 -15.65
CA THR A 679 -17.12 22.51 -15.98
C THR A 679 -16.61 23.32 -17.17
N GLN A 680 -15.32 23.67 -17.20
CA GLN A 680 -14.70 24.41 -18.30
C GLN A 680 -14.85 23.67 -19.65
N ARG A 681 -14.60 22.36 -19.65
CA ARG A 681 -14.78 21.52 -20.84
C ARG A 681 -16.24 21.36 -21.21
N MET A 682 -17.14 21.31 -20.23
CA MET A 682 -18.58 21.19 -20.45
C MET A 682 -19.16 22.42 -21.12
N ASN A 683 -18.78 23.64 -20.70
CA ASN A 683 -19.19 24.88 -21.37
C ASN A 683 -18.73 24.88 -22.84
N THR A 684 -17.48 24.47 -23.09
CA THR A 684 -16.94 24.33 -24.46
C THR A 684 -17.73 23.31 -25.30
N ALA A 685 -18.08 22.16 -24.72
CA ALA A 685 -18.84 21.12 -25.40
C ALA A 685 -20.28 21.53 -25.71
N ILE A 686 -20.95 22.22 -24.77
CA ILE A 686 -22.30 22.77 -24.95
C ILE A 686 -22.29 23.83 -26.05
N HIS A 687 -21.37 24.79 -25.98
CA HIS A 687 -21.21 25.83 -27.01
C HIS A 687 -21.00 25.20 -28.39
N LYS A 688 -20.07 24.25 -28.51
CA LYS A 688 -19.81 23.52 -29.75
C LYS A 688 -21.04 22.76 -30.26
N SER A 689 -21.84 22.16 -29.37
CA SER A 689 -23.08 21.49 -29.75
C SER A 689 -24.13 22.46 -30.32
N LEU A 690 -24.21 23.69 -29.79
CA LEU A 690 -25.09 24.73 -30.31
C LEU A 690 -24.59 25.25 -31.66
N GLU A 691 -23.28 25.48 -31.80
CA GLU A 691 -22.67 25.86 -33.08
C GLU A 691 -22.93 24.83 -34.17
N ILE A 692 -22.78 23.53 -33.87
CA ILE A 692 -23.05 22.45 -34.83
C ILE A 692 -24.53 22.44 -35.22
N ALA A 693 -25.45 22.67 -34.28
CA ALA A 693 -26.88 22.73 -34.59
C ALA A 693 -27.21 23.90 -35.53
N ILE A 694 -26.66 25.09 -35.25
CA ILE A 694 -26.83 26.28 -36.09
C ILE A 694 -26.17 26.09 -37.46
N ALA A 695 -24.96 25.56 -37.51
CA ALA A 695 -24.25 25.28 -38.76
C ALA A 695 -24.97 24.24 -39.62
N LYS A 696 -25.57 23.20 -39.00
CA LYS A 696 -26.42 22.25 -39.70
C LYS A 696 -27.61 22.94 -40.33
N PHE A 697 -28.26 23.86 -39.62
CA PHE A 697 -29.35 24.65 -40.18
C PHE A 697 -28.90 25.55 -41.33
N GLN A 698 -27.73 26.19 -41.24
CA GLN A 698 -27.16 26.99 -42.34
C GLN A 698 -26.86 26.17 -43.61
N GLY A 699 -26.69 24.84 -43.47
CA GLY A 699 -26.53 23.92 -44.60
C GLY A 699 -27.84 23.33 -45.13
N SER A 700 -28.98 23.63 -44.49
CA SER A 700 -30.30 23.11 -44.84
C SER A 700 -31.20 24.21 -45.42
N ASP A 701 -32.28 23.79 -46.10
CA ASP A 701 -33.33 24.69 -46.55
C ASP A 701 -34.18 25.22 -45.37
N LEU A 702 -35.07 26.18 -45.65
CA LEU A 702 -35.90 26.80 -44.61
C LEU A 702 -36.75 25.77 -43.83
N THR A 703 -37.07 24.62 -44.42
CA THR A 703 -37.91 23.59 -43.76
C THR A 703 -37.28 23.04 -42.48
N GLY A 704 -35.96 23.16 -42.31
CA GLY A 704 -35.25 22.79 -41.09
C GLY A 704 -35.56 23.65 -39.86
N ILE A 705 -36.21 24.82 -40.02
CA ILE A 705 -36.61 25.71 -38.91
C ILE A 705 -38.10 25.69 -38.60
N VAL A 706 -38.96 25.27 -39.53
CA VAL A 706 -40.33 25.80 -39.57
C VAL A 706 -41.19 25.36 -38.38
N VAL A 707 -41.41 26.33 -37.50
CA VAL A 707 -42.51 26.46 -36.54
C VAL A 707 -43.69 27.05 -37.30
N TRP A 708 -44.76 26.27 -37.51
CA TRP A 708 -46.09 26.86 -37.74
C TRP A 708 -46.89 26.69 -36.46
N PRO A 709 -46.86 27.70 -35.57
CA PRO A 709 -47.67 27.65 -34.38
C PRO A 709 -49.12 27.87 -34.83
N HIS A 710 -49.98 26.95 -34.41
CA HIS A 710 -51.44 27.12 -34.26
C HIS A 710 -52.41 26.39 -35.21
N TRP A 711 -52.01 25.42 -36.05
CA TRP A 711 -53.02 24.62 -36.80
C TRP A 711 -52.77 23.11 -36.80
N PHE A 712 -53.71 22.40 -36.16
CA PHE A 712 -54.04 20.98 -36.26
C PHE A 712 -53.23 19.93 -35.49
N SER A 713 -53.99 19.18 -34.69
CA SER A 713 -53.64 18.13 -33.72
C SER A 713 -53.13 16.80 -34.33
N PHE A 714 -52.69 16.76 -35.58
CA PHE A 714 -52.20 15.51 -36.18
C PHE A 714 -51.18 15.81 -37.30
N GLY A 715 -49.89 15.61 -37.02
CA GLY A 715 -48.83 15.60 -38.04
C GLY A 715 -47.52 16.21 -37.57
N ASN A 716 -46.59 15.35 -37.12
CA ASN A 716 -45.22 15.71 -36.77
C ASN A 716 -44.50 16.31 -37.98
N THR A 717 -44.37 17.64 -38.02
CA THR A 717 -43.51 18.34 -38.97
C THR A 717 -42.16 18.55 -38.30
N PHE A 718 -41.11 18.07 -38.95
CA PHE A 718 -39.77 17.86 -38.41
C PHE A 718 -39.08 19.20 -38.07
N GLN A 719 -38.94 19.53 -36.79
CA GLN A 719 -38.24 20.72 -36.29
C GLN A 719 -36.79 20.34 -35.93
N GLU A 720 -35.88 20.30 -36.90
CA GLU A 720 -34.53 19.81 -36.64
C GLU A 720 -33.70 20.75 -35.76
N LEU A 721 -33.74 22.07 -36.02
CA LEU A 721 -32.97 23.03 -35.25
C LEU A 721 -33.51 23.20 -33.82
N GLU A 722 -34.82 23.41 -33.68
CA GLU A 722 -35.46 23.61 -32.38
C GLU A 722 -35.30 22.36 -31.49
N ALA A 723 -35.53 21.16 -32.04
CA ALA A 723 -35.31 19.92 -31.29
C ALA A 723 -33.83 19.73 -30.90
N ALA A 724 -32.88 20.13 -31.75
CA ALA A 724 -31.45 20.05 -31.41
C ALA A 724 -31.06 21.04 -30.30
N ILE A 725 -31.60 22.26 -30.32
CA ILE A 725 -31.42 23.27 -29.28
C ILE A 725 -32.07 22.80 -27.97
N ASP A 726 -33.30 22.31 -28.00
CA ASP A 726 -34.02 21.83 -26.82
C ASP A 726 -33.38 20.60 -26.19
N CYS A 727 -32.84 19.70 -26.99
CA CYS A 727 -32.03 18.59 -26.50
C CYS A 727 -30.76 19.08 -25.78
N THR A 728 -30.14 20.14 -26.28
CA THR A 728 -28.96 20.75 -25.64
C THR A 728 -29.35 21.53 -24.39
N ARG A 729 -30.50 22.21 -24.39
CA ARG A 729 -31.09 22.92 -23.24
C ARG A 729 -31.41 21.96 -22.09
N LEU A 730 -32.01 20.81 -22.39
CA LEU A 730 -32.28 19.78 -21.39
C LEU A 730 -30.98 19.16 -20.85
N CYS A 731 -30.00 18.91 -21.71
CA CYS A 731 -28.68 18.45 -21.29
C CYS A 731 -27.98 19.45 -20.35
N HIS A 732 -28.01 20.76 -20.69
CA HIS A 732 -27.47 21.83 -19.85
C HIS A 732 -28.16 21.88 -18.48
N ARG A 733 -29.49 21.79 -18.45
CA ARG A 733 -30.27 21.77 -17.20
C ARG A 733 -29.86 20.61 -16.28
N MET A 734 -29.75 19.41 -16.83
CA MET A 734 -29.33 18.22 -16.06
C MET A 734 -27.90 18.34 -15.52
N LEU A 735 -26.98 18.91 -16.31
CA LEU A 735 -25.59 19.10 -15.90
C LEU A 735 -25.46 20.24 -14.86
N SER A 736 -26.31 21.27 -14.94
CA SER A 736 -26.33 22.40 -14.01
C SER A 736 -26.73 22.01 -12.58
N GLU A 737 -27.32 20.83 -12.37
CA GLU A 737 -27.58 20.29 -11.03
C GLU A 737 -26.29 19.90 -10.28
N HIS A 738 -25.17 19.77 -11.00
CA HIS A 738 -23.90 19.28 -10.45
C HIS A 738 -22.71 20.20 -10.77
N LEU A 739 -22.79 20.98 -11.84
CA LEU A 739 -21.74 21.85 -12.36
C LEU A 739 -22.23 23.30 -12.40
N GLU A 740 -21.32 24.23 -12.12
CA GLU A 740 -21.58 25.67 -12.22
C GLU A 740 -21.36 26.14 -13.67
N LEU A 741 -22.33 25.86 -14.55
CA LEU A 741 -22.27 26.17 -15.99
C LEU A 741 -22.65 27.64 -16.28
N ASP A 742 -22.19 28.14 -17.43
CA ASP A 742 -22.61 29.45 -17.93
C ASP A 742 -24.10 29.45 -18.30
N ASP A 743 -24.73 30.63 -18.30
CA ASP A 743 -26.14 30.78 -18.66
C ASP A 743 -26.41 30.26 -20.09
N PHE A 744 -27.44 29.43 -20.24
CA PHE A 744 -27.74 28.78 -21.52
C PHE A 744 -28.08 29.80 -22.61
N ASP A 745 -28.87 30.82 -22.26
CA ASP A 745 -29.27 31.84 -23.24
C ASP A 745 -28.09 32.72 -23.66
N ALA A 746 -27.13 32.95 -22.77
CA ALA A 746 -25.85 33.59 -23.11
C ALA A 746 -25.04 32.74 -24.10
N LEU A 747 -24.86 31.44 -23.82
CA LEU A 747 -24.16 30.49 -24.71
C LEU A 747 -24.84 30.39 -26.09
N LEU A 748 -26.16 30.40 -26.13
CA LEU A 748 -26.93 30.38 -27.38
C LEU A 748 -26.77 31.68 -28.17
N ARG A 749 -26.80 32.84 -27.50
CA ARG A 749 -26.57 34.14 -28.15
C ARG A 749 -25.16 34.24 -28.72
N GLU A 750 -24.17 33.74 -27.99
CA GLU A 750 -22.78 33.68 -28.46
C GLU A 750 -22.64 32.78 -29.69
N ALA A 751 -23.14 31.55 -29.64
CA ALA A 751 -23.10 30.62 -30.77
C ALA A 751 -23.83 31.17 -32.02
N ASN A 752 -24.92 31.93 -31.80
CA ASN A 752 -25.69 32.60 -32.84
C ASN A 752 -25.05 33.93 -33.34
N ASN A 753 -23.86 34.30 -32.86
CA ASN A 753 -23.19 35.59 -33.12
C ASN A 753 -24.03 36.84 -32.77
N PHE A 754 -24.98 36.72 -31.84
CA PHE A 754 -25.84 37.83 -31.42
C PHE A 754 -25.13 38.82 -30.47
N VAL A 755 -23.95 38.44 -29.96
CA VAL A 755 -23.14 39.28 -29.07
C VAL A 755 -22.37 40.35 -29.87
N THR A 756 -21.90 40.01 -31.06
CA THR A 756 -21.07 40.89 -31.92
C THR A 756 -21.84 41.50 -33.09
N SER A 757 -23.01 40.95 -33.44
CA SER A 757 -23.84 41.40 -34.56
C SER A 757 -25.29 41.63 -34.11
N PRO A 758 -25.96 42.68 -34.62
CA PRO A 758 -27.38 42.93 -34.34
C PRO A 758 -28.31 41.85 -34.93
N PHE A 759 -27.83 41.11 -35.93
CA PHE A 759 -28.54 39.97 -36.51
C PHE A 759 -27.73 38.68 -36.31
N GLY A 760 -28.38 37.68 -35.73
CA GLY A 760 -27.76 36.38 -35.51
C GLY A 760 -27.70 35.53 -36.78
N LYS A 761 -26.81 34.52 -36.77
CA LYS A 761 -26.63 33.54 -37.86
C LYS A 761 -27.96 32.93 -38.34
N ILE A 762 -28.84 32.60 -37.41
CA ILE A 762 -30.17 32.02 -37.70
C ILE A 762 -31.02 32.99 -38.52
N ALA A 763 -31.13 34.25 -38.09
CA ALA A 763 -31.98 35.24 -38.75
C ALA A 763 -31.47 35.58 -40.16
N VAL A 764 -30.15 35.68 -40.31
CA VAL A 764 -29.50 35.90 -41.62
C VAL A 764 -29.78 34.74 -42.57
N HIS A 765 -29.68 33.49 -42.09
CA HIS A 765 -29.98 32.32 -42.91
C HIS A 765 -31.46 32.23 -43.31
N VAL A 766 -32.38 32.53 -42.37
CA VAL A 766 -33.81 32.61 -42.69
C VAL A 766 -34.09 33.63 -43.79
N PHE A 767 -33.50 34.82 -43.70
CA PHE A 767 -33.63 35.84 -44.73
C PHE A 767 -33.05 35.40 -46.08
N TRP A 768 -31.90 34.73 -46.05
CA TRP A 768 -31.27 34.15 -47.23
C TRP A 768 -32.18 33.12 -47.91
N GLU A 769 -32.66 32.12 -47.18
CA GLU A 769 -33.54 31.07 -47.72
C GLU A 769 -34.88 31.62 -48.20
N LEU A 770 -35.45 32.61 -47.51
CA LEU A 770 -36.67 33.29 -47.96
C LEU A 770 -36.46 33.94 -49.33
N THR A 771 -35.35 34.66 -49.49
CA THR A 771 -35.03 35.42 -50.72
C THR A 771 -34.65 34.50 -51.89
N TYR A 772 -33.88 33.44 -51.61
CA TYR A 772 -33.25 32.63 -52.65
C TYR A 772 -33.97 31.32 -52.96
N ASP A 773 -34.69 30.71 -52.00
CA ASP A 773 -35.41 29.45 -52.21
C ASP A 773 -36.93 29.67 -52.15
N VAL A 774 -37.47 30.20 -51.05
CA VAL A 774 -38.94 30.22 -50.82
C VAL A 774 -39.67 31.06 -51.86
N VAL A 775 -39.27 32.33 -52.06
CA VAL A 775 -39.94 33.23 -53.01
C VAL A 775 -39.91 32.70 -54.45
N LYS A 776 -38.88 31.93 -54.80
CA LYS A 776 -38.67 31.45 -56.18
C LYS A 776 -39.29 30.07 -56.44
N ASN A 777 -39.22 29.18 -55.46
CA ASN A 777 -39.47 27.76 -55.65
C ASN A 777 -40.74 27.25 -54.98
N TYR A 778 -41.43 28.05 -54.15
CA TYR A 778 -42.62 27.61 -53.42
C TYR A 778 -43.89 28.35 -53.92
N CYS A 779 -44.99 27.61 -54.08
CA CYS A 779 -46.30 28.14 -54.43
C CYS A 779 -47.23 28.03 -53.23
N TYR A 780 -47.92 29.10 -52.85
CA TYR A 780 -48.88 29.04 -51.74
C TYR A 780 -50.19 28.37 -52.17
N ASN A 781 -50.61 27.33 -51.44
CA ASN A 781 -51.91 26.68 -51.63
C ASN A 781 -52.88 27.12 -50.52
N ASP A 782 -53.79 28.03 -50.88
CA ASP A 782 -54.80 28.63 -50.01
C ASP A 782 -55.76 27.60 -49.38
N ALA A 783 -56.08 26.52 -50.10
CA ALA A 783 -56.99 25.48 -49.59
C ALA A 783 -56.37 24.64 -48.47
N THR A 784 -55.03 24.55 -48.41
CA THR A 784 -54.32 23.72 -47.43
C THR A 784 -53.48 24.54 -46.45
N ASN A 785 -53.42 25.86 -46.63
CA ASN A 785 -52.52 26.79 -45.92
C ASN A 785 -51.06 26.30 -45.89
N ARG A 786 -50.61 25.66 -46.97
CA ARG A 786 -49.25 25.15 -47.10
C ARG A 786 -48.62 25.70 -48.37
N PRO A 787 -47.32 26.01 -48.36
CA PRO A 787 -46.58 26.29 -49.58
C PRO A 787 -45.96 24.99 -50.13
N PRO A 788 -46.61 24.24 -51.04
CA PRO A 788 -45.94 23.17 -51.77
C PRO A 788 -44.83 23.70 -52.68
N VAL A 789 -43.80 22.88 -52.86
CA VAL A 789 -42.71 23.14 -53.82
C VAL A 789 -43.31 23.19 -55.23
N SER A 790 -42.97 24.23 -55.99
CA SER A 790 -43.37 24.41 -57.39
C SER A 790 -42.73 23.34 -58.29
N CYS A 791 -43.41 22.98 -59.40
CA CYS A 791 -42.94 21.97 -60.36
C CYS A 791 -41.60 22.31 -61.06
N ASN A 792 -41.03 23.50 -60.83
CA ASN A 792 -39.79 23.96 -61.48
C ASN A 792 -38.50 23.58 -60.73
N ARG A 793 -38.56 22.87 -59.59
CA ARG A 793 -37.35 22.35 -58.92
C ARG A 793 -36.77 21.21 -59.77
N LYS A 794 -35.87 21.54 -60.72
CA LYS A 794 -34.95 20.54 -61.27
C LYS A 794 -34.12 20.01 -60.10
N VAL A 795 -34.40 18.78 -59.70
CA VAL A 795 -33.59 18.02 -58.76
C VAL A 795 -32.20 17.89 -59.36
N VAL A 796 -31.29 18.80 -58.99
CA VAL A 796 -29.85 18.56 -59.12
C VAL A 796 -29.46 17.92 -57.79
N LEU A 797 -29.47 16.59 -57.77
CA LEU A 797 -28.77 15.81 -56.75
C LEU A 797 -27.30 16.29 -56.73
N ARG A 798 -26.85 16.77 -55.58
CA ARG A 798 -25.43 16.84 -55.24
C ARG A 798 -25.16 15.91 -54.07
#